data_AF-A0A0K1Q639-F1
#
_entry.id   AF-A0A0K1Q639-F1
#
_cell.length_a   1.000
_cell.length_b   1.000
_cell.length_c   1.000
_cell.angle_alpha   90.00
_cell.angle_beta   90.00
_cell.angle_gamma   90.00
#
_symmetry.space_group_name_H-M   'P 1'
#
loop_
_entity.id
_entity.type
_entity.pdbx_description
1 polymer ?
#
loop_
_entity_poly.entity_id
_entity_poly.type
_entity_poly.pdbx_seq_one_letter_code
_entity_poly.pdbx_strand_id
1 'polypeptide(L)'
;MRKHDLALAVLLPVLACGCGSSGSGNGNDSGSSGGSGDGTSSKPGGSSGSTPGSSGNPSTNDPGTPTNPTGLTGVWKVDGTDARGAYSGEVELVSKDGKLSITRIVKYATAKVEDGRELHWVWQGTASGSSSKLDVKVPLKRADFMTKRGTVTHTAADVPVDVTGSFSSSTAGTISGTFTGPDINANETWTARRDSGAKPIFADERVTNPAHDPPSASVKTTLFGTYSNFRTLAAVQPYVNRPEFDAAVHGHVVDTTDFAFYQANPKALRVLNKVIDDVSLGETLVRANAYRDSLKAKADKFQADMETRWIDSFVGMVVDGAAPGSTVHEPSGDSALWTGTYAAAQAYRFQVTGEAVAKTNLITSLEALLKLQEITGDWSSFARVLRRSNGPATGDWHTGTGKFAGLDWREGGNNDMLKGILYGLTLGYEVLCGDGASGYDSICKRIRTNAKHIADDVNTSQGFNQLPGTWLSAWVDDSITYRAKAEGFWVAAKVEKKNNPVFYEQGTADWSGTHLSFVGDTIAMLLASHLNLGGDAVKVHKDEIDASHDNLAKQRLAVWHLIHAAYGSGAKSSPFVDDMRWRLREIPYPKTSYPIDHRINPDFCMSPYPALPWKTDWMNYPNPDRTQSLVSYPIFEQETDVSYWKVGLNYDGGGPYESPGVDFLHAYWYARKFGILSATE
;
A
#
# COMPACT_ATOMS: atom_id res chain seq x y z
N MET A 1 34.54 3.73 -15.71
CA MET A 1 33.14 3.83 -16.16
C MET A 1 32.47 2.50 -15.82
N ARG A 2 31.47 2.51 -14.93
CA ARG A 2 30.82 1.28 -14.42
C ARG A 2 29.75 0.82 -15.43
N LYS A 3 29.52 -0.49 -15.54
CA LYS A 3 28.58 -1.17 -16.47
C LYS A 3 27.11 -0.68 -16.43
N HIS A 4 26.73 0.22 -15.53
CA HIS A 4 25.35 0.71 -15.39
C HIS A 4 24.98 1.83 -16.38
N ASP A 5 25.94 2.62 -16.88
CA ASP A 5 25.60 3.80 -17.70
C ASP A 5 25.19 3.47 -19.15
N LEU A 6 25.46 2.25 -19.64
CA LEU A 6 25.09 1.81 -21.00
C LEU A 6 23.76 1.03 -21.06
N ALA A 7 23.19 0.63 -19.92
CA ALA A 7 22.01 -0.22 -19.86
C ALA A 7 20.72 0.51 -20.30
N LEU A 8 20.62 1.80 -20.00
CA LEU A 8 19.38 2.57 -20.15
C LEU A 8 18.94 2.78 -21.61
N ALA A 9 19.89 2.83 -22.56
CA ALA A 9 19.58 3.04 -23.98
C ALA A 9 19.25 1.73 -24.73
N VAL A 10 19.58 0.57 -24.17
CA VAL A 10 19.41 -0.75 -24.81
C VAL A 10 18.30 -1.59 -24.14
N LEU A 11 17.91 -1.30 -22.88
CA LEU A 11 16.88 -2.07 -22.16
C LEU A 11 15.44 -1.56 -22.32
N LEU A 12 15.22 -0.31 -22.74
CA LEU A 12 13.87 0.21 -22.99
C LEU A 12 13.06 -0.61 -24.02
N PRO A 13 13.67 -1.21 -25.07
CA PRO A 13 12.97 -2.16 -25.94
C PRO A 13 12.81 -3.59 -25.35
N VAL A 14 13.67 -4.00 -24.41
CA VAL A 14 13.72 -5.40 -23.90
C VAL A 14 12.74 -5.63 -22.73
N LEU A 15 12.49 -4.61 -21.91
CA LEU A 15 11.51 -4.67 -20.80
C LEU A 15 10.05 -4.82 -21.29
N ALA A 16 9.78 -4.61 -22.57
CA ALA A 16 8.46 -4.80 -23.17
C ALA A 16 8.04 -6.29 -23.30
N CYS A 17 8.95 -7.26 -23.10
CA CYS A 17 8.67 -8.68 -23.34
C CYS A 17 8.05 -9.48 -22.17
N GLY A 18 7.83 -8.89 -21.00
CA GLY A 18 7.27 -9.60 -19.83
C GLY A 18 5.76 -9.47 -19.59
N CYS A 19 5.11 -8.44 -20.16
CA CYS A 19 3.69 -8.16 -19.96
C CYS A 19 2.96 -8.18 -21.31
N GLY A 20 2.67 -9.39 -21.80
CA GLY A 20 1.91 -9.61 -23.03
C GLY A 20 0.49 -9.06 -22.92
N SER A 21 0.25 -7.85 -23.42
CA SER A 21 -1.07 -7.46 -23.91
C SER A 21 -1.26 -8.15 -25.25
N SER A 22 -2.27 -9.02 -25.35
CA SER A 22 -2.70 -9.66 -26.59
C SER A 22 -3.18 -8.62 -27.61
N GLY A 23 -2.25 -8.12 -28.41
CA GLY A 23 -2.49 -7.41 -29.66
C GLY A 23 -2.13 -8.33 -30.83
N SER A 24 -3.06 -8.49 -31.76
CA SER A 24 -2.97 -9.31 -32.96
C SER A 24 -1.77 -8.95 -33.88
N GLY A 25 -0.93 -9.95 -34.16
CA GLY A 25 -0.30 -10.30 -35.44
C GLY A 25 0.59 -9.30 -36.20
N ASN A 26 1.91 -9.54 -36.24
CA ASN A 26 2.70 -9.98 -37.41
C ASN A 26 4.22 -9.79 -37.15
N GLY A 27 5.03 -10.81 -37.45
CA GLY A 27 6.45 -10.89 -37.09
C GLY A 27 7.45 -10.50 -38.18
N ASN A 28 8.74 -10.44 -37.80
CA ASN A 28 9.84 -11.20 -38.41
C ASN A 28 11.20 -10.95 -37.70
N ASP A 29 12.11 -11.89 -37.96
CA ASP A 29 13.29 -12.39 -37.23
C ASP A 29 14.63 -11.61 -37.30
N SER A 30 15.59 -12.15 -36.52
CA SER A 30 17.09 -12.07 -36.57
C SER A 30 17.77 -10.94 -35.75
N GLY A 31 18.82 -11.13 -34.94
CA GLY A 31 19.70 -12.25 -34.60
C GLY A 31 21.16 -11.76 -34.50
N SER A 32 21.86 -11.92 -33.37
CA SER A 32 23.33 -12.18 -33.26
C SER A 32 23.92 -11.87 -31.86
N SER A 33 24.90 -12.70 -31.51
CA SER A 33 25.55 -13.05 -30.24
C SER A 33 26.77 -12.21 -29.79
N GLY A 34 27.11 -12.34 -28.49
CA GLY A 34 28.46 -12.18 -27.89
C GLY A 34 28.39 -11.49 -26.53
N GLY A 35 28.96 -11.92 -25.40
CA GLY A 35 30.00 -12.90 -25.11
C GLY A 35 30.90 -12.35 -24.00
N SER A 36 30.70 -12.84 -22.77
CA SER A 36 31.69 -13.00 -21.67
C SER A 36 32.33 -11.78 -20.97
N GLY A 37 32.37 -11.81 -19.63
CA GLY A 37 33.33 -11.03 -18.83
C GLY A 37 32.95 -10.83 -17.36
N ASP A 38 33.48 -11.71 -16.50
CA ASP A 38 33.51 -11.66 -15.03
C ASP A 38 33.96 -10.31 -14.46
N GLY A 39 33.41 -9.93 -13.30
CA GLY A 39 33.83 -8.74 -12.58
C GLY A 39 33.13 -8.58 -11.24
N THR A 40 33.74 -9.13 -10.19
CA THR A 40 33.43 -8.91 -8.78
C THR A 40 33.48 -7.43 -8.38
N SER A 41 32.44 -6.88 -7.74
CA SER A 41 32.58 -5.59 -7.02
C SER A 41 31.64 -5.45 -5.81
N SER A 42 32.28 -5.42 -4.64
CA SER A 42 32.13 -4.47 -3.52
C SER A 42 30.73 -3.93 -3.14
N LYS A 43 30.31 -4.33 -1.94
CA LYS A 43 29.30 -3.68 -1.07
C LYS A 43 29.64 -2.21 -0.77
N PRO A 44 28.67 -1.28 -0.83
CA PRO A 44 28.53 -0.17 0.11
C PRO A 44 27.45 -0.54 1.14
N GLY A 45 27.59 -0.30 2.44
CA GLY A 45 27.79 0.99 3.09
C GLY A 45 26.56 1.21 3.99
N GLY A 46 26.72 0.95 5.30
CA GLY A 46 25.61 0.78 6.24
C GLY A 46 24.73 2.02 6.44
N SER A 47 23.42 1.82 6.30
CA SER A 47 22.38 2.75 6.74
C SER A 47 22.10 2.51 8.23
N SER A 48 22.36 3.52 9.06
CA SER A 48 22.01 3.55 10.48
C SER A 48 20.50 3.62 10.66
N GLY A 49 19.87 2.48 10.93
CA GLY A 49 18.46 2.40 11.32
C GLY A 49 18.28 2.93 12.75
N SER A 50 17.91 4.21 12.87
CA SER A 50 17.34 4.74 14.11
C SER A 50 15.86 4.32 14.17
N THR A 51 15.52 3.46 15.11
CA THR A 51 14.13 3.12 15.45
C THR A 51 13.39 4.43 15.81
N PRO A 52 12.24 4.75 15.19
CA PRO A 52 11.47 5.94 15.55
C PRO A 52 11.09 5.85 17.03
N GLY A 53 11.52 6.84 17.80
CA GLY A 53 11.24 6.92 19.22
C GLY A 53 9.75 7.12 19.43
N SER A 54 9.12 6.30 20.27
CA SER A 54 7.73 6.47 20.71
C SER A 54 7.47 7.94 21.09
N SER A 55 6.59 8.60 20.34
CA SER A 55 5.97 9.86 20.74
C SER A 55 5.20 9.59 22.03
N GLY A 56 5.74 10.02 23.16
CA GLY A 56 5.11 9.86 24.46
C GLY A 56 3.75 10.53 24.44
N ASN A 57 2.71 9.80 24.83
CA ASN A 57 1.50 10.43 25.36
C ASN A 57 1.95 11.40 26.46
N PRO A 58 1.37 12.61 26.61
CA PRO A 58 1.66 13.44 27.77
C PRO A 58 1.44 12.59 29.01
N SER A 59 2.55 12.26 29.69
CA SER A 59 2.52 11.54 30.94
C SER A 59 1.66 12.36 31.89
N THR A 60 0.44 11.91 32.14
CA THR A 60 -0.38 12.48 33.21
C THR A 60 0.21 12.18 34.59
N ASN A 61 1.31 11.43 34.66
CA ASN A 61 1.89 10.84 35.86
C ASN A 61 3.35 11.26 36.09
N ASP A 62 3.79 12.42 35.60
CA ASP A 62 4.97 13.05 36.19
C ASP A 62 4.50 14.05 37.27
N PRO A 63 4.54 13.67 38.56
CA PRO A 63 4.17 14.55 39.66
C PRO A 63 5.33 15.46 40.08
N GLY A 64 6.34 15.65 39.22
CA GLY A 64 7.40 16.63 39.43
C GLY A 64 6.80 17.94 39.95
N THR A 65 7.28 18.40 41.10
CA THR A 65 6.78 19.62 41.74
C THR A 65 6.83 20.76 40.71
N PRO A 66 5.71 21.48 40.45
CA PRO A 66 5.67 22.51 39.43
C PRO A 66 6.82 23.50 39.63
N THR A 67 7.81 23.48 38.75
CA THR A 67 8.80 24.54 38.69
C THR A 67 8.24 25.60 37.74
N ASN A 68 8.16 26.85 38.23
CA ASN A 68 7.84 27.95 37.34
C ASN A 68 8.96 28.06 36.30
N PRO A 69 8.64 27.99 35.00
CA PRO A 69 9.64 28.15 33.97
C PRO A 69 10.34 29.51 34.13
N THR A 70 11.65 29.52 33.89
CA THR A 70 12.44 30.75 33.94
C THR A 70 12.21 31.54 32.64
N GLY A 71 11.16 32.37 32.63
CA GLY A 71 10.79 33.18 31.47
C GLY A 71 9.61 32.59 30.68
N LEU A 72 9.63 32.75 29.35
CA LEU A 72 8.54 32.28 28.47
C LEU A 72 8.68 30.80 28.08
N THR A 73 9.90 30.29 28.01
CA THR A 73 10.17 28.92 27.56
C THR A 73 9.76 27.90 28.60
N GLY A 74 9.07 26.85 28.18
CA GLY A 74 8.56 25.81 29.06
C GLY A 74 7.22 25.28 28.60
N VAL A 75 6.67 24.37 29.39
CA VAL A 75 5.33 23.80 29.20
C VAL A 75 4.35 24.52 30.14
N TRP A 76 3.22 24.88 29.57
CA TRP A 76 2.13 25.62 30.19
C TRP A 76 0.86 24.77 30.09
N LYS A 77 0.08 24.73 31.17
CA LYS A 77 -1.32 24.29 31.11
C LYS A 77 -2.09 25.34 30.32
N VAL A 78 -2.91 24.95 29.35
CA VAL A 78 -3.86 25.85 28.71
C VAL A 78 -5.28 25.46 29.10
N ASP A 79 -6.08 26.47 29.47
CA ASP A 79 -7.53 26.40 29.54
C ASP A 79 -8.09 27.53 28.68
N GLY A 80 -9.12 27.24 27.88
CA GLY A 80 -9.69 28.24 26.99
C GLY A 80 -11.06 27.86 26.45
N THR A 81 -11.62 28.76 25.66
CA THR A 81 -12.92 28.59 25.01
C THR A 81 -12.89 29.21 23.63
N ASP A 82 -13.54 28.55 22.67
CA ASP A 82 -13.88 29.11 21.36
C ASP A 82 -15.31 28.70 20.96
N ALA A 83 -15.70 28.94 19.70
CA ALA A 83 -17.03 28.63 19.17
C ALA A 83 -17.46 27.15 19.33
N ARG A 84 -16.52 26.21 19.51
CA ARG A 84 -16.78 24.77 19.71
C ARG A 84 -16.90 24.41 21.19
N GLY A 85 -16.69 25.36 22.10
CA GLY A 85 -16.81 25.19 23.55
C GLY A 85 -15.48 25.26 24.29
N ALA A 86 -15.53 24.88 25.57
CA ALA A 86 -14.36 24.88 26.44
C ALA A 86 -13.39 23.74 26.10
N TYR A 87 -12.10 24.00 26.25
CA TYR A 87 -11.04 23.03 26.06
C TYR A 87 -9.92 23.21 27.09
N SER A 88 -9.11 22.18 27.26
CA SER A 88 -7.91 22.22 28.09
C SER A 88 -6.77 21.42 27.45
N GLY A 89 -5.54 21.68 27.84
CA GLY A 89 -4.38 20.95 27.31
C GLY A 89 -3.04 21.55 27.74
N GLU A 90 -2.06 21.49 26.83
CA GLU A 90 -0.72 22.01 27.03
C GLU A 90 -0.26 22.91 25.88
N VAL A 91 0.53 23.93 26.22
CA VAL A 91 1.31 24.73 25.28
C VAL A 91 2.78 24.59 25.66
N GLU A 92 3.65 24.35 24.69
CA GLU A 92 5.08 24.35 24.87
C GLU A 92 5.72 25.47 24.06
N LEU A 93 6.57 26.26 24.72
CA LEU A 93 7.38 27.31 24.11
C LEU A 93 8.85 26.90 24.18
N VAL A 94 9.49 26.75 23.02
CA VAL A 94 10.91 26.36 22.93
C VAL A 94 11.69 27.46 22.23
N SER A 95 12.79 27.91 22.84
CA SER A 95 13.72 28.86 22.21
C SER A 95 14.89 28.10 21.61
N LYS A 96 15.13 28.28 20.31
CA LYS A 96 16.29 27.72 19.60
C LYS A 96 16.86 28.80 18.69
N ASP A 97 18.16 29.07 18.84
CA ASP A 97 18.89 30.07 18.04
C ASP A 97 18.21 31.46 18.06
N GLY A 98 17.66 31.84 19.22
CA GLY A 98 16.95 33.12 19.40
C GLY A 98 15.56 33.19 18.77
N LYS A 99 15.05 32.10 18.20
CA LYS A 99 13.69 31.97 17.67
C LYS A 99 12.83 31.15 18.63
N LEU A 100 11.64 31.66 18.94
CA LEU A 100 10.69 30.96 19.79
C LEU A 100 9.70 30.19 18.91
N SER A 101 9.60 28.88 19.10
CA SER A 101 8.56 28.04 18.50
C SER A 101 7.49 27.72 19.53
N ILE A 102 6.26 27.56 19.07
CA ILE A 102 5.12 27.15 19.89
C ILE A 102 4.57 25.81 19.39
N THR A 103 4.23 24.94 20.33
CA THR A 103 3.39 23.75 20.10
C THR A 103 2.21 23.83 21.05
N ARG A 104 0.98 23.75 20.54
CA ARG A 104 -0.25 23.79 21.34
C ARG A 104 -1.05 22.53 21.09
N ILE A 105 -1.47 21.83 22.14
CA ILE A 105 -2.29 20.62 22.08
C ILE A 105 -3.48 20.81 23.02
N VAL A 106 -4.70 20.74 22.50
CA VAL A 106 -5.91 20.87 23.33
C VAL A 106 -6.90 19.74 23.07
N LYS A 107 -7.70 19.42 24.09
CA LYS A 107 -8.88 18.55 24.04
C LYS A 107 -10.11 19.37 24.38
N TYR A 108 -11.13 19.30 23.52
CA TYR A 108 -12.42 19.93 23.79
C TYR A 108 -13.23 19.10 24.78
N ALA A 109 -13.84 19.77 25.76
CA ALA A 109 -14.58 19.12 26.84
C ALA A 109 -15.85 18.43 26.33
N THR A 110 -16.58 19.10 25.44
CA THR A 110 -17.91 18.67 24.97
C THR A 110 -18.01 18.51 23.47
N ALA A 111 -17.07 19.07 22.68
CA ALA A 111 -17.14 18.96 21.22
C ALA A 111 -16.95 17.51 20.78
N LYS A 112 -17.92 17.02 19.99
CA LYS A 112 -17.88 15.70 19.37
C LYS A 112 -17.85 15.87 17.86
N VAL A 113 -17.09 15.01 17.20
CA VAL A 113 -16.92 15.00 15.75
C VAL A 113 -17.12 13.59 15.21
N GLU A 114 -17.53 13.48 13.94
CA GLU A 114 -17.82 12.19 13.30
C GLU A 114 -18.81 11.36 14.16
N ASP A 115 -18.55 10.07 14.34
CA ASP A 115 -19.34 9.13 15.13
C ASP A 115 -19.22 9.35 16.66
N GLY A 116 -19.33 10.60 17.12
CA GLY A 116 -19.29 10.96 18.54
C GLY A 116 -17.89 10.97 19.18
N ARG A 117 -16.83 11.12 18.36
CA ARG A 117 -15.43 11.08 18.81
C ARG A 117 -15.01 12.38 19.48
N GLU A 118 -14.05 12.27 20.40
CA GLU A 118 -13.49 13.41 21.11
C GLU A 118 -12.60 14.24 20.18
N LEU A 119 -12.81 15.56 20.16
CA LEU A 119 -12.00 16.46 19.35
C LEU A 119 -10.72 16.89 20.09
N HIS A 120 -9.59 16.62 19.47
CA HIS A 120 -8.28 17.13 19.84
C HIS A 120 -7.73 18.01 18.71
N TRP A 121 -6.91 18.99 19.06
CA TRP A 121 -6.32 19.89 18.08
C TRP A 121 -4.89 20.26 18.42
N VAL A 122 -3.98 20.08 17.46
CA VAL A 122 -2.56 20.40 17.58
C VAL A 122 -2.18 21.49 16.59
N TRP A 123 -1.49 22.51 17.09
CA TRP A 123 -0.88 23.58 16.32
C TRP A 123 0.60 23.66 16.57
N GLN A 124 1.36 23.97 15.52
CA GLN A 124 2.75 24.35 15.60
C GLN A 124 2.97 25.65 14.84
N GLY A 125 3.79 26.53 15.40
CA GLY A 125 4.04 27.83 14.79
C GLY A 125 5.24 28.54 15.41
N THR A 126 5.28 29.84 15.18
CA THR A 126 6.32 30.72 15.71
C THR A 126 5.74 31.66 16.74
N ALA A 127 6.56 32.06 17.69
CA ALA A 127 6.22 33.09 18.66
C ALA A 127 7.34 34.13 18.76
N SER A 128 7.02 35.30 19.28
CA SER A 128 7.97 36.39 19.49
C SER A 128 7.47 37.28 20.63
N GLY A 129 8.38 37.94 21.34
CA GLY A 129 7.99 38.86 22.40
C GLY A 129 8.92 38.84 23.61
N SER A 130 8.37 39.26 24.74
CA SER A 130 9.02 39.43 26.04
C SER A 130 8.18 38.76 27.13
N SER A 131 8.71 38.67 28.35
CA SER A 131 7.98 38.10 29.48
C SER A 131 6.64 38.78 29.79
N SER A 132 6.43 40.02 29.34
CA SER A 132 5.18 40.77 29.53
C SER A 132 4.22 40.70 28.34
N LYS A 133 4.71 40.39 27.14
CA LYS A 133 3.90 40.35 25.91
C LYS A 133 4.43 39.30 24.94
N LEU A 134 3.56 38.41 24.48
CA LEU A 134 3.86 37.35 23.55
C LEU A 134 2.93 37.43 22.34
N ASP A 135 3.51 37.58 21.15
CA ASP A 135 2.82 37.54 19.87
C ASP A 135 3.10 36.18 19.22
N VAL A 136 2.06 35.49 18.77
CA VAL A 136 2.11 34.13 18.20
C VAL A 136 1.60 34.15 16.77
N LYS A 137 2.22 33.37 15.88
CA LYS A 137 1.74 33.14 14.52
C LYS A 137 1.77 31.65 14.18
N VAL A 138 0.62 31.13 13.77
CA VAL A 138 0.41 29.72 13.40
C VAL A 138 -0.22 29.67 12.00
N PRO A 139 0.47 29.12 10.99
CA PRO A 139 -0.15 28.83 9.70
C PRO A 139 -0.92 27.50 9.79
N LEU A 140 -2.21 27.51 9.48
CA LEU A 140 -3.05 26.31 9.42
C LEU A 140 -3.37 25.95 7.98
N LYS A 141 -3.08 24.72 7.57
CA LYS A 141 -3.48 24.21 6.27
C LYS A 141 -5.00 24.03 6.18
N ARG A 142 -5.54 24.04 4.97
CA ARG A 142 -6.95 23.72 4.70
C ARG A 142 -7.17 22.23 4.44
N ALA A 143 -6.27 21.62 3.68
CA ALA A 143 -6.20 20.18 3.41
C ALA A 143 -4.75 19.78 3.12
N ASP A 144 -4.47 18.48 3.15
CA ASP A 144 -3.22 17.91 2.63
C ASP A 144 -3.44 17.10 1.35
N PHE A 145 -4.53 16.34 1.26
CA PHE A 145 -4.74 15.40 0.14
C PHE A 145 -6.21 15.14 -0.20
N MET A 146 -7.15 15.44 0.68
CA MET A 146 -8.58 15.27 0.38
C MET A 146 -9.14 16.55 -0.23
N THR A 147 -9.79 16.46 -1.40
CA THR A 147 -10.31 17.66 -2.08
C THR A 147 -11.72 18.03 -1.66
N LYS A 148 -12.52 17.05 -1.22
CA LYS A 148 -13.93 17.27 -0.96
C LYS A 148 -14.49 16.32 0.08
N ARG A 149 -15.29 16.86 0.99
CA ARG A 149 -16.10 16.10 1.94
C ARG A 149 -17.29 16.93 2.40
N GLY A 150 -18.47 16.31 2.47
CA GLY A 150 -19.70 17.02 2.80
C GLY A 150 -19.95 18.16 1.81
N THR A 151 -20.12 19.37 2.34
CA THR A 151 -20.29 20.60 1.54
C THR A 151 -18.98 21.35 1.30
N VAL A 152 -17.89 20.94 1.95
CA VAL A 152 -16.58 21.60 1.86
C VAL A 152 -15.81 21.04 0.67
N THR A 153 -15.22 21.94 -0.12
CA THR A 153 -14.33 21.62 -1.24
C THR A 153 -13.11 22.53 -1.16
N HIS A 154 -11.93 21.93 -1.21
CA HIS A 154 -10.65 22.61 -1.28
C HIS A 154 -9.99 22.33 -2.64
N THR A 155 -9.20 23.27 -3.09
CA THR A 155 -8.53 23.31 -4.38
C THR A 155 -7.08 23.74 -4.20
N ALA A 156 -6.26 23.66 -5.25
CA ALA A 156 -4.89 24.18 -5.21
C ALA A 156 -4.80 25.71 -5.03
N ALA A 157 -5.92 26.45 -5.14
CA ALA A 157 -5.96 27.89 -4.86
C ALA A 157 -6.08 28.21 -3.36
N ASP A 158 -6.42 27.22 -2.54
CA ASP A 158 -6.61 27.38 -1.10
C ASP A 158 -5.25 27.52 -0.38
N VAL A 159 -4.97 28.72 0.11
CA VAL A 159 -3.74 29.02 0.85
C VAL A 159 -3.90 28.72 2.35
N PRO A 160 -2.80 28.40 3.07
CA PRO A 160 -2.82 28.30 4.52
C PRO A 160 -3.42 29.56 5.18
N VAL A 161 -4.16 29.33 6.25
CA VAL A 161 -4.81 30.35 7.06
C VAL A 161 -3.89 30.76 8.20
N ASP A 162 -3.50 32.04 8.24
CA ASP A 162 -2.74 32.58 9.37
C ASP A 162 -3.64 32.80 10.59
N VAL A 163 -3.29 32.17 11.71
CA VAL A 163 -3.84 32.43 13.04
C VAL A 163 -2.83 33.22 13.84
N THR A 164 -3.24 34.36 14.35
CA THR A 164 -2.41 35.24 15.17
C THR A 164 -2.86 35.22 16.62
N GLY A 165 -1.92 35.11 17.55
CA GLY A 165 -2.18 35.20 18.98
C GLY A 165 -1.53 36.44 19.60
N SER A 166 -2.22 37.10 20.53
CA SER A 166 -1.66 38.20 21.32
C SER A 166 -1.94 37.95 22.80
N PHE A 167 -0.86 37.81 23.57
CA PHE A 167 -0.88 37.41 24.96
C PHE A 167 -0.12 38.39 25.85
N SER A 168 -0.60 38.58 27.07
CA SER A 168 0.04 39.38 28.10
C SER A 168 0.13 38.61 29.41
N SER A 169 1.22 38.83 30.14
CA SER A 169 1.35 38.26 31.49
C SER A 169 0.48 39.08 32.45
N SER A 170 -0.44 38.40 33.15
CA SER A 170 -1.33 39.00 34.13
C SER A 170 -0.75 38.95 35.55
N THR A 171 -0.04 37.87 35.88
CA THR A 171 0.69 37.64 37.13
C THR A 171 1.85 36.65 36.89
N ALA A 172 2.78 36.55 37.85
CA ALA A 172 3.89 35.59 37.76
C ALA A 172 3.37 34.15 37.54
N GLY A 173 3.79 33.52 36.44
CA GLY A 173 3.36 32.17 36.07
C GLY A 173 2.01 32.07 35.36
N THR A 174 1.36 33.20 35.03
CA THR A 174 0.12 33.22 34.24
C THR A 174 0.24 34.16 33.03
N ILE A 175 -0.16 33.64 31.86
CA ILE A 175 -0.26 34.39 30.61
C ILE A 175 -1.70 34.25 30.11
N SER A 176 -2.33 35.33 29.66
CA SER A 176 -3.67 35.28 29.08
C SER A 176 -3.71 36.07 27.78
N GLY A 177 -4.55 35.64 26.85
CA GLY A 177 -4.61 36.28 25.55
C GLY A 177 -5.66 35.67 24.65
N THR A 178 -5.60 36.09 23.38
CA THR A 178 -6.53 35.64 22.37
C THR A 178 -5.81 35.13 21.15
N PHE A 179 -6.39 34.12 20.50
CA PHE A 179 -6.09 33.77 19.12
C PHE A 179 -7.20 34.30 18.20
N THR A 180 -6.81 34.82 17.05
CA THR A 180 -7.69 35.33 16.00
C THR A 180 -7.25 34.83 14.64
N GLY A 181 -8.21 34.33 13.86
CA GLY A 181 -8.08 33.92 12.47
C GLY A 181 -9.45 33.62 11.88
N PRO A 182 -9.55 33.29 10.57
CA PRO A 182 -10.77 32.78 9.97
C PRO A 182 -11.37 31.64 10.81
N ASP A 183 -12.62 31.82 11.26
CA ASP A 183 -13.39 30.92 12.12
C ASP A 183 -12.73 30.55 13.47
N ILE A 184 -11.72 31.32 13.87
CA ILE A 184 -10.96 31.12 15.11
C ILE A 184 -11.00 32.41 15.91
N ASN A 185 -11.76 32.39 16.99
CA ASN A 185 -11.72 33.41 18.04
C ASN A 185 -11.71 32.67 19.37
N ALA A 186 -10.54 32.64 20.01
CA ALA A 186 -10.30 31.83 21.19
C ALA A 186 -9.70 32.68 22.30
N ASN A 187 -10.24 32.57 23.51
CA ASN A 187 -9.66 33.19 24.71
C ASN A 187 -8.97 32.11 25.52
N GLU A 188 -7.72 32.36 25.92
CA GLU A 188 -6.90 31.37 26.61
C GLU A 188 -6.24 31.95 27.85
N THR A 189 -6.08 31.09 28.86
CA THR A 189 -5.23 31.30 30.03
C THR A 189 -4.24 30.17 30.12
N TRP A 190 -2.97 30.54 30.24
CA TRP A 190 -1.83 29.64 30.33
C TRP A 190 -1.22 29.73 31.72
N THR A 191 -1.18 28.61 32.43
CA THR A 191 -0.53 28.52 33.75
C THR A 191 0.73 27.68 33.65
N ALA A 192 1.84 28.23 34.13
CA ALA A 192 3.13 27.55 34.18
C ALA A 192 3.02 26.14 34.79
N ARG A 193 3.66 25.14 34.15
CA ARG A 193 3.73 23.76 34.65
C ARG A 193 5.14 23.32 34.96
N ARG A 194 6.02 23.34 33.96
CA ARG A 194 7.37 22.76 34.00
C ARG A 194 8.24 23.36 32.90
N ASP A 195 9.55 23.22 33.01
CA ASP A 195 10.47 23.49 31.91
C ASP A 195 10.26 22.50 30.74
N SER A 196 10.66 22.89 29.53
CA SER A 196 10.62 22.01 28.36
C SER A 196 11.59 20.84 28.53
N GLY A 197 11.11 19.63 28.23
CA GLY A 197 11.93 18.43 28.25
C GLY A 197 12.82 18.29 27.02
N ALA A 198 13.68 17.27 27.02
CA ALA A 198 14.46 16.91 25.83
C ALA A 198 13.57 16.40 24.67
N LYS A 199 12.37 15.88 25.00
CA LYS A 199 11.35 15.51 24.02
C LYS A 199 10.23 16.55 24.07
N PRO A 200 9.78 17.09 22.92
CA PRO A 200 8.68 18.03 22.90
C PRO A 200 7.36 17.34 23.31
N ILE A 201 6.38 18.13 23.73
CA ILE A 201 5.03 17.61 24.07
C ILE A 201 4.31 16.98 22.87
N PHE A 202 4.75 17.32 21.65
CA PHE A 202 4.36 16.70 20.40
C PHE A 202 5.47 16.87 19.35
N ALA A 203 5.65 15.85 18.53
CA ALA A 203 6.53 15.88 17.36
C ALA A 203 5.71 15.47 16.13
N ASP A 204 5.87 16.23 15.05
CA ASP A 204 5.49 15.76 13.72
C ASP A 204 6.59 14.80 13.25
N GLU A 205 6.22 13.52 13.11
CA GLU A 205 7.15 12.44 12.75
C GLU A 205 7.10 12.14 11.24
N ARG A 206 6.43 13.00 10.46
CA ARG A 206 6.40 12.89 9.01
C ARG A 206 7.77 13.17 8.41
N VAL A 207 8.31 12.19 7.70
CA VAL A 207 9.60 12.27 7.00
C VAL A 207 9.48 11.78 5.57
N THR A 208 10.22 12.40 4.65
CA THR A 208 10.36 11.91 3.27
C THR A 208 11.72 11.27 3.11
N ASN A 209 11.74 9.96 2.85
CA ASN A 209 12.95 9.21 2.61
C ASN A 209 13.18 9.04 1.11
N PRO A 210 14.40 9.24 0.59
CA PRO A 210 14.69 9.04 -0.82
C PRO A 210 14.54 7.56 -1.21
N ALA A 211 13.85 7.32 -2.32
CA ALA A 211 13.58 6.00 -2.90
C ALA A 211 14.78 5.45 -3.70
N HIS A 212 15.71 6.33 -4.07
CA HIS A 212 16.96 6.01 -4.74
C HIS A 212 17.98 7.13 -4.52
N ASP A 213 19.24 6.88 -4.89
CA ASP A 213 20.27 7.93 -4.85
C ASP A 213 20.01 8.94 -5.98
N PRO A 214 20.40 10.22 -5.81
CA PRO A 214 20.19 11.22 -6.85
C PRO A 214 20.81 10.79 -8.19
N PRO A 215 20.10 10.96 -9.32
CA PRO A 215 20.65 10.60 -10.63
C PRO A 215 21.90 11.43 -10.93
N SER A 216 22.90 10.81 -11.56
CA SER A 216 24.07 11.54 -12.05
C SER A 216 23.65 12.56 -13.10
N ALA A 217 24.48 13.58 -13.34
CA ALA A 217 24.18 14.60 -14.35
C ALA A 217 23.91 13.98 -15.74
N SER A 218 24.69 12.98 -16.15
CA SER A 218 24.51 12.29 -17.44
C SER A 218 23.21 11.49 -17.49
N VAL A 219 22.87 10.73 -16.44
CA VAL A 219 21.61 9.97 -16.35
C VAL A 219 20.43 10.94 -16.40
N LYS A 220 20.49 12.04 -15.64
CA LYS A 220 19.45 13.06 -15.63
C LYS A 220 19.27 13.71 -17.01
N THR A 221 20.37 14.12 -17.66
CA THR A 221 20.31 14.69 -19.02
C THR A 221 19.70 13.72 -20.02
N THR A 222 20.09 12.45 -19.99
CA THR A 222 19.52 11.41 -20.86
C THR A 222 18.03 11.26 -20.61
N LEU A 223 17.60 11.02 -19.37
CA LEU A 223 16.18 10.82 -19.03
C LEU A 223 15.32 12.06 -19.35
N PHE A 224 15.83 13.26 -19.06
CA PHE A 224 15.13 14.53 -19.36
C PHE A 224 15.01 14.78 -20.86
N GLY A 225 15.99 14.33 -21.65
CA GLY A 225 15.94 14.36 -23.11
C GLY A 225 14.94 13.34 -23.67
N THR A 226 15.04 12.08 -23.22
CA THR A 226 14.14 10.98 -23.61
C THR A 226 12.67 11.31 -23.35
N TYR A 227 12.36 11.90 -22.20
CA TYR A 227 11.00 12.26 -21.79
C TYR A 227 10.71 13.76 -21.95
N SER A 228 11.39 14.43 -22.88
CA SER A 228 11.18 15.87 -23.12
C SER A 228 9.75 16.21 -23.50
N ASN A 229 9.08 15.36 -24.29
CA ASN A 229 7.67 15.55 -24.67
C ASN A 229 6.70 15.40 -23.48
N PHE A 230 6.95 14.45 -22.57
CA PHE A 230 6.14 14.27 -21.35
C PHE A 230 6.16 15.53 -20.49
N ARG A 231 7.32 16.18 -20.40
CA ARG A 231 7.47 17.44 -19.66
C ARG A 231 6.65 18.58 -20.25
N THR A 232 6.24 18.52 -21.53
CA THR A 232 5.39 19.55 -22.16
C THR A 232 3.90 19.41 -21.84
N LEU A 233 3.47 18.31 -21.20
CA LEU A 233 2.07 18.11 -20.84
C LEU A 233 1.58 19.21 -19.89
N ALA A 234 0.35 19.68 -20.10
CA ALA A 234 -0.24 20.75 -19.30
C ALA A 234 -0.27 20.43 -17.80
N ALA A 235 -0.47 19.16 -17.44
CA ALA A 235 -0.45 18.70 -16.05
C ALA A 235 0.96 18.70 -15.41
N VAL A 236 2.02 18.67 -16.21
CA VAL A 236 3.43 18.61 -15.73
C VAL A 236 4.09 19.99 -15.71
N GLN A 237 3.71 20.87 -16.64
CA GLN A 237 4.25 22.22 -16.80
C GLN A 237 4.34 23.06 -15.50
N PRO A 238 3.37 23.02 -14.56
CA PRO A 238 3.48 23.77 -13.31
C PRO A 238 4.72 23.43 -12.47
N TYR A 239 5.29 22.23 -12.65
CA TYR A 239 6.35 21.69 -11.79
C TYR A 239 7.75 21.78 -12.41
N VAL A 240 7.88 22.01 -13.72
CA VAL A 240 9.17 21.84 -14.45
C VAL A 240 10.30 22.76 -13.99
N ASN A 241 9.96 23.89 -13.35
CA ASN A 241 10.92 24.86 -12.81
C ASN A 241 11.18 24.69 -11.30
N ARG A 242 10.54 23.70 -10.66
CA ARG A 242 10.72 23.43 -9.24
C ARG A 242 12.08 22.75 -8.98
N PRO A 243 12.82 23.13 -7.92
CA PRO A 243 14.07 22.46 -7.56
C PRO A 243 13.92 20.94 -7.33
N GLU A 244 12.80 20.50 -6.76
CA GLU A 244 12.52 19.10 -6.48
C GLU A 244 12.31 18.30 -7.77
N PHE A 245 11.63 18.90 -8.77
CA PHE A 245 11.47 18.32 -10.10
C PHE A 245 12.81 18.17 -10.82
N ASP A 246 13.66 19.20 -10.78
CA ASP A 246 15.00 19.15 -11.37
C ASP A 246 15.93 18.17 -10.62
N ALA A 247 15.76 18.00 -9.31
CA ALA A 247 16.51 17.01 -8.55
C ALA A 247 16.18 15.57 -9.00
N ALA A 248 14.94 15.33 -9.45
CA ALA A 248 14.46 14.04 -9.95
C ALA A 248 14.69 12.89 -8.94
N VAL A 249 14.62 13.20 -7.64
CA VAL A 249 14.76 12.22 -6.56
C VAL A 249 13.38 11.83 -6.08
N HIS A 250 12.96 10.60 -6.39
CA HIS A 250 11.71 10.08 -5.87
C HIS A 250 11.86 9.74 -4.39
N GLY A 251 10.76 9.78 -3.65
CA GLY A 251 10.77 9.50 -2.22
C GLY A 251 9.53 8.77 -1.73
N HIS A 252 9.59 8.33 -0.48
CA HIS A 252 8.45 7.80 0.25
C HIS A 252 8.26 8.62 1.52
N VAL A 253 7.03 9.06 1.72
CA VAL A 253 6.62 9.64 2.98
C VAL A 253 6.37 8.51 3.97
N VAL A 254 6.98 8.65 5.15
CA VAL A 254 6.70 7.85 6.34
C VAL A 254 6.09 8.82 7.36
N ASP A 255 4.90 8.52 7.85
CA ASP A 255 4.21 9.40 8.80
C ASP A 255 3.74 8.58 10.01
N THR A 256 4.58 8.42 11.03
CA THR A 256 4.21 7.71 12.27
C THR A 256 3.44 8.59 13.26
N THR A 257 3.20 9.85 12.89
CA THR A 257 2.57 10.85 13.75
C THR A 257 1.22 10.36 14.23
N ASP A 258 1.00 10.47 15.54
CA ASP A 258 -0.21 10.05 16.26
C ASP A 258 -0.39 8.53 16.42
N PHE A 259 0.51 7.66 15.94
CA PHE A 259 0.32 6.22 16.12
C PHE A 259 0.14 5.82 17.59
N ALA A 260 1.07 6.22 18.46
CA ALA A 260 0.97 5.95 19.89
C ALA A 260 -0.23 6.67 20.54
N PHE A 261 -0.58 7.85 20.05
CA PHE A 261 -1.72 8.62 20.54
C PHE A 261 -3.04 7.88 20.27
N TYR A 262 -3.26 7.37 19.07
CA TYR A 262 -4.50 6.66 18.72
C TYR A 262 -4.62 5.29 19.38
N GLN A 263 -3.50 4.60 19.62
CA GLN A 263 -3.48 3.38 20.44
C GLN A 263 -3.94 3.65 21.87
N ALA A 264 -3.50 4.77 22.48
CA ALA A 264 -3.88 5.14 23.84
C ALA A 264 -5.26 5.82 23.93
N ASN A 265 -5.72 6.47 22.86
CA ASN A 265 -6.94 7.27 22.83
C ASN A 265 -7.84 6.85 21.65
N PRO A 266 -8.40 5.63 21.64
CA PRO A 266 -9.16 5.10 20.51
C PRO A 266 -10.50 5.82 20.25
N LYS A 267 -10.88 6.79 21.08
CA LYS A 267 -12.08 7.61 20.87
C LYS A 267 -11.78 9.02 20.40
N ALA A 268 -10.51 9.37 20.22
CA ALA A 268 -10.10 10.71 19.80
C ALA A 268 -9.98 10.82 18.27
N LEU A 269 -10.18 12.03 17.76
CA LEU A 269 -9.68 12.52 16.48
C LEU A 269 -8.85 13.77 16.74
N ARG A 270 -7.59 13.77 16.28
CA ARG A 270 -6.64 14.84 16.51
C ARG A 270 -6.29 15.54 15.20
N VAL A 271 -6.87 16.72 14.99
CA VAL A 271 -6.55 17.55 13.82
C VAL A 271 -5.15 18.14 14.01
N LEU A 272 -4.27 18.03 13.01
CA LEU A 272 -2.88 18.46 13.07
C LEU A 272 -2.63 19.60 12.09
N ASN A 273 -2.20 20.77 12.59
CA ASN A 273 -1.76 21.93 11.79
C ASN A 273 -2.74 22.33 10.66
N LYS A 274 -4.04 22.13 10.89
CA LYS A 274 -5.13 22.41 9.95
C LYS A 274 -6.26 23.18 10.61
N VAL A 275 -7.05 23.87 9.80
CA VAL A 275 -8.40 24.32 10.19
C VAL A 275 -9.27 23.11 10.55
N ILE A 276 -10.39 23.31 11.27
CA ILE A 276 -11.33 22.22 11.56
C ILE A 276 -12.56 22.41 10.67
N ASP A 277 -12.69 21.53 9.69
CA ASP A 277 -13.79 21.45 8.74
C ASP A 277 -14.01 19.99 8.29
N ASP A 278 -15.00 19.74 7.43
CA ASP A 278 -15.35 18.38 6.99
C ASP A 278 -14.17 17.64 6.34
N VAL A 279 -13.32 18.35 5.58
CA VAL A 279 -12.19 17.76 4.85
C VAL A 279 -11.07 17.39 5.81
N SER A 280 -10.60 18.33 6.63
CA SER A 280 -9.55 18.09 7.63
C SER A 280 -9.95 17.02 8.66
N LEU A 281 -11.23 16.95 9.03
CA LEU A 281 -11.76 15.86 9.85
C LEU A 281 -11.74 14.52 9.12
N GLY A 282 -11.96 14.50 7.80
CA GLY A 282 -11.89 13.31 6.96
C GLY A 282 -10.47 12.75 6.89
N GLU A 283 -9.48 13.62 6.62
CA GLU A 283 -8.06 13.25 6.63
C GLU A 283 -7.62 12.74 8.01
N THR A 284 -8.12 13.35 9.08
CA THR A 284 -7.86 12.91 10.46
C THR A 284 -8.50 11.55 10.73
N LEU A 285 -9.72 11.31 10.23
CA LEU A 285 -10.43 10.05 10.41
C LEU A 285 -9.71 8.88 9.73
N VAL A 286 -9.24 9.03 8.49
CA VAL A 286 -8.53 7.95 7.79
C VAL A 286 -7.20 7.59 8.48
N ARG A 287 -6.46 8.59 8.97
CA ARG A 287 -5.26 8.37 9.78
C ARG A 287 -5.59 7.65 11.08
N ALA A 288 -6.63 8.09 11.78
CA ALA A 288 -7.06 7.43 13.02
C ALA A 288 -7.49 5.98 12.77
N ASN A 289 -8.18 5.70 11.66
CA ASN A 289 -8.59 4.35 11.27
C ASN A 289 -7.42 3.45 10.86
N ALA A 290 -6.30 4.02 10.37
CA ALA A 290 -5.07 3.27 10.15
C ALA A 290 -4.44 2.84 11.49
N TYR A 291 -4.34 3.76 12.44
CA TYR A 291 -3.46 3.61 13.60
C TYR A 291 -4.10 3.16 14.90
N ARG A 292 -5.42 3.25 15.04
CA ARG A 292 -6.10 2.96 16.30
C ARG A 292 -6.15 1.48 16.65
N ASP A 293 -6.36 0.63 15.66
CA ASP A 293 -6.48 -0.81 15.87
C ASP A 293 -5.12 -1.50 15.78
N SER A 294 -4.92 -2.57 16.56
CA SER A 294 -3.80 -3.48 16.34
C SER A 294 -3.93 -4.20 14.99
N LEU A 295 -2.85 -4.80 14.47
CA LEU A 295 -2.94 -5.53 13.20
C LEU A 295 -3.90 -6.71 13.31
N LYS A 296 -3.89 -7.45 14.42
CA LYS A 296 -4.89 -8.50 14.71
C LYS A 296 -6.31 -7.95 14.70
N ALA A 297 -6.58 -6.84 15.38
CA ALA A 297 -7.94 -6.26 15.42
C ALA A 297 -8.39 -5.83 14.01
N LYS A 298 -7.49 -5.28 13.19
CA LYS A 298 -7.77 -5.01 11.78
C LYS A 298 -8.02 -6.29 10.98
N ALA A 299 -7.24 -7.36 11.20
CA ALA A 299 -7.45 -8.65 10.55
C ALA A 299 -8.84 -9.22 10.88
N ASP A 300 -9.24 -9.20 12.16
CA ASP A 300 -10.56 -9.67 12.59
C ASP A 300 -11.68 -8.86 11.91
N LYS A 301 -11.52 -7.53 11.84
CA LYS A 301 -12.49 -6.62 11.20
C LYS A 301 -12.58 -6.83 9.69
N PHE A 302 -11.45 -6.86 8.98
CA PHE A 302 -11.43 -7.16 7.54
C PHE A 302 -11.96 -8.55 7.25
N GLN A 303 -11.69 -9.54 8.10
CA GLN A 303 -12.22 -10.89 7.93
C GLN A 303 -13.75 -10.92 8.04
N ALA A 304 -14.31 -10.28 9.06
CA ALA A 304 -15.76 -10.15 9.20
C ALA A 304 -16.37 -9.40 7.99
N ASP A 305 -15.68 -8.39 7.50
CA ASP A 305 -16.08 -7.62 6.32
C ASP A 305 -16.09 -8.47 5.04
N MET A 306 -15.06 -9.31 4.85
CA MET A 306 -15.00 -10.25 3.73
C MET A 306 -16.17 -11.24 3.77
N GLU A 307 -16.46 -11.81 4.93
CA GLU A 307 -17.51 -12.83 5.09
C GLU A 307 -18.93 -12.26 4.92
N THR A 308 -19.12 -10.98 5.25
CA THR A 308 -20.45 -10.35 5.22
C THR A 308 -20.73 -9.59 3.93
N ARG A 309 -19.70 -9.07 3.24
CA ARG A 309 -19.86 -8.17 2.09
C ARG A 309 -19.08 -8.61 0.86
N TRP A 310 -17.81 -8.96 1.01
CA TRP A 310 -16.91 -9.06 -0.15
C TRP A 310 -16.70 -10.46 -0.73
N ILE A 311 -17.22 -11.50 -0.08
CA ILE A 311 -17.34 -12.83 -0.67
C ILE A 311 -18.81 -13.08 -0.96
N ASP A 312 -19.14 -13.24 -2.24
CA ASP A 312 -20.46 -13.73 -2.61
C ASP A 312 -20.57 -15.19 -2.11
N SER A 313 -21.35 -15.41 -1.05
CA SER A 313 -21.48 -16.73 -0.42
C SER A 313 -22.10 -17.80 -1.33
N PHE A 314 -22.83 -17.41 -2.38
CA PHE A 314 -23.39 -18.34 -3.36
C PHE A 314 -22.35 -18.73 -4.42
N VAL A 315 -21.57 -17.76 -4.90
CA VAL A 315 -20.59 -17.95 -5.97
C VAL A 315 -19.24 -18.44 -5.42
N GLY A 316 -18.78 -17.83 -4.34
CA GLY A 316 -17.50 -18.00 -3.66
C GLY A 316 -16.40 -17.03 -4.11
N MET A 317 -16.73 -16.06 -4.98
CA MET A 317 -15.78 -15.10 -5.55
C MET A 317 -15.67 -13.84 -4.70
N VAL A 318 -14.46 -13.27 -4.68
CA VAL A 318 -14.25 -11.90 -4.22
C VAL A 318 -14.88 -10.92 -5.21
N VAL A 319 -15.74 -10.06 -4.69
CA VAL A 319 -16.37 -8.95 -5.42
C VAL A 319 -15.69 -7.63 -5.08
N ASP A 320 -15.90 -6.60 -5.90
CA ASP A 320 -15.23 -5.30 -5.77
C ASP A 320 -16.22 -4.14 -5.93
N GLY A 321 -15.78 -2.92 -5.60
CA GLY A 321 -16.40 -1.68 -6.03
C GLY A 321 -17.88 -1.55 -5.67
N ALA A 322 -18.21 -1.51 -4.37
CA ALA A 322 -19.54 -1.10 -3.92
C ALA A 322 -19.55 0.40 -3.65
N ALA A 323 -20.63 1.11 -4.01
CA ALA A 323 -20.85 2.45 -3.47
C ALA A 323 -20.88 2.38 -1.92
N PRO A 324 -20.42 3.40 -1.18
CA PRO A 324 -20.43 3.39 0.27
C PRO A 324 -21.80 2.99 0.84
N GLY A 325 -21.81 1.95 1.67
CA GLY A 325 -23.04 1.39 2.25
C GLY A 325 -23.92 0.55 1.30
N SER A 326 -23.50 0.30 0.05
CA SER A 326 -24.19 -0.58 -0.90
C SER A 326 -24.09 -2.03 -0.48
N THR A 327 -25.19 -2.78 -0.67
CA THR A 327 -25.23 -4.25 -0.64
C THR A 327 -25.07 -4.87 -2.03
N VAL A 328 -25.06 -4.03 -3.08
CA VAL A 328 -24.80 -4.43 -4.45
C VAL A 328 -23.30 -4.30 -4.69
N HIS A 329 -22.66 -5.43 -4.92
CA HIS A 329 -21.24 -5.53 -5.25
C HIS A 329 -21.10 -5.92 -6.71
N GLU A 330 -20.16 -5.29 -7.41
CA GLU A 330 -19.92 -5.58 -8.83
C GLU A 330 -18.80 -6.62 -8.96
N PRO A 331 -18.97 -7.63 -9.83
CA PRO A 331 -17.89 -8.56 -10.12
C PRO A 331 -16.73 -7.82 -10.81
N SER A 332 -15.55 -7.88 -10.21
CA SER A 332 -14.34 -7.25 -10.75
C SER A 332 -13.87 -8.01 -11.99
N GLY A 333 -13.25 -7.29 -12.93
CA GLY A 333 -12.44 -7.92 -13.96
C GLY A 333 -11.38 -8.83 -13.35
N ASP A 334 -10.81 -8.48 -12.20
CA ASP A 334 -9.68 -9.23 -11.62
C ASP A 334 -10.10 -10.17 -10.49
N SER A 335 -11.39 -10.48 -10.38
CA SER A 335 -11.93 -11.27 -9.26
C SER A 335 -11.28 -12.65 -9.12
N ALA A 336 -10.79 -13.29 -10.18
CA ALA A 336 -10.08 -14.57 -10.06
C ALA A 336 -8.74 -14.42 -9.31
N LEU A 337 -7.98 -13.36 -9.60
CA LEU A 337 -6.74 -13.03 -8.87
C LEU A 337 -7.02 -12.81 -7.39
N TRP A 338 -8.03 -12.01 -7.08
CA TRP A 338 -8.37 -11.66 -5.70
C TRP A 338 -8.99 -12.84 -4.94
N THR A 339 -9.77 -13.68 -5.61
CA THR A 339 -10.29 -14.92 -5.02
C THR A 339 -9.18 -15.91 -4.73
N GLY A 340 -8.19 -16.05 -5.62
CA GLY A 340 -6.97 -16.83 -5.35
C GLY A 340 -6.17 -16.30 -4.16
N THR A 341 -6.02 -14.98 -4.07
CA THR A 341 -5.32 -14.30 -2.97
C THR A 341 -6.06 -14.49 -1.64
N TYR A 342 -7.39 -14.41 -1.63
CA TYR A 342 -8.20 -14.69 -0.45
C TYR A 342 -8.13 -16.17 -0.04
N ALA A 343 -8.24 -17.10 -1.00
CA ALA A 343 -8.05 -18.53 -0.74
C ALA A 343 -6.68 -18.79 -0.09
N ALA A 344 -5.61 -18.18 -0.61
CA ALA A 344 -4.29 -18.25 -0.02
C ALA A 344 -4.26 -17.70 1.43
N ALA A 345 -4.87 -16.54 1.67
CA ALA A 345 -4.97 -15.96 3.01
C ALA A 345 -5.69 -16.91 4.00
N GLN A 346 -6.77 -17.55 3.57
CA GLN A 346 -7.52 -18.51 4.40
C GLN A 346 -6.77 -19.82 4.62
N ALA A 347 -5.99 -20.28 3.64
CA ALA A 347 -5.08 -21.41 3.81
C ALA A 347 -4.03 -21.12 4.89
N TYR A 348 -3.36 -19.96 4.81
CA TYR A 348 -2.39 -19.54 5.83
C TYR A 348 -3.03 -19.37 7.20
N ARG A 349 -4.22 -18.73 7.27
CA ARG A 349 -4.99 -18.62 8.52
C ARG A 349 -5.24 -19.99 9.12
N PHE A 350 -5.78 -20.94 8.36
CA PHE A 350 -6.05 -22.29 8.84
C PHE A 350 -4.78 -23.00 9.32
N GLN A 351 -3.67 -22.89 8.58
CA GLN A 351 -2.40 -23.49 8.99
C GLN A 351 -1.83 -22.87 10.28
N VAL A 352 -2.13 -21.61 10.57
CA VAL A 352 -1.70 -20.91 11.80
C VAL A 352 -2.63 -21.17 12.98
N THR A 353 -3.95 -21.20 12.76
CA THR A 353 -4.95 -21.20 13.83
C THR A 353 -5.70 -22.51 14.00
N GLY A 354 -5.74 -23.36 12.97
CA GLY A 354 -6.59 -24.55 12.92
C GLY A 354 -8.09 -24.27 12.82
N GLU A 355 -8.51 -23.01 12.64
CA GLU A 355 -9.93 -22.62 12.68
C GLU A 355 -10.72 -23.21 11.51
N ALA A 356 -11.78 -23.97 11.82
CA ALA A 356 -12.63 -24.61 10.82
C ALA A 356 -13.28 -23.61 9.84
N VAL A 357 -13.61 -22.40 10.30
CA VAL A 357 -14.18 -21.35 9.43
C VAL A 357 -13.20 -20.90 8.34
N ALA A 358 -11.90 -20.80 8.66
CA ALA A 358 -10.88 -20.47 7.65
C ALA A 358 -10.81 -21.57 6.57
N LYS A 359 -10.89 -22.84 6.98
CA LYS A 359 -10.96 -23.97 6.05
C LYS A 359 -12.22 -23.93 5.18
N THR A 360 -13.39 -23.63 5.76
CA THR A 360 -14.63 -23.46 5.01
C THR A 360 -14.51 -22.33 3.98
N ASN A 361 -13.96 -21.18 4.37
CA ASN A 361 -13.76 -20.04 3.47
C ASN A 361 -12.79 -20.40 2.33
N LEU A 362 -11.70 -21.13 2.62
CA LEU A 362 -10.80 -21.67 1.60
C LEU A 362 -11.55 -22.57 0.60
N ILE A 363 -12.34 -23.53 1.08
CA ILE A 363 -13.11 -24.43 0.22
C ILE A 363 -14.10 -23.64 -0.65
N THR A 364 -14.82 -22.68 -0.08
CA THR A 364 -15.77 -21.83 -0.82
C THR A 364 -15.10 -21.08 -1.96
N SER A 365 -13.95 -20.45 -1.73
CA SER A 365 -13.23 -19.71 -2.77
C SER A 365 -12.56 -20.64 -3.79
N LEU A 366 -12.03 -21.78 -3.35
CA LEU A 366 -11.45 -22.79 -4.23
C LEU A 366 -12.50 -23.40 -5.19
N GLU A 367 -13.70 -23.65 -4.69
CA GLU A 367 -14.84 -24.08 -5.50
C GLU A 367 -15.16 -23.07 -6.61
N ALA A 368 -15.10 -21.77 -6.31
CA ALA A 368 -15.30 -20.73 -7.31
C ALA A 368 -14.19 -20.73 -8.38
N LEU A 369 -12.93 -20.87 -7.98
CA LEU A 369 -11.78 -20.92 -8.91
C LEU A 369 -11.82 -22.14 -9.84
N LEU A 370 -12.28 -23.30 -9.35
CA LEU A 370 -12.49 -24.50 -10.16
C LEU A 370 -13.65 -24.29 -11.16
N LYS A 371 -14.74 -23.65 -10.73
CA LYS A 371 -15.89 -23.34 -11.62
C LYS A 371 -15.48 -22.43 -12.79
N LEU A 372 -14.54 -21.49 -12.60
CA LEU A 372 -14.07 -20.60 -13.68
C LEU A 372 -13.57 -21.40 -14.89
N GLN A 373 -12.87 -22.50 -14.67
CA GLN A 373 -12.33 -23.34 -15.75
C GLN A 373 -13.40 -24.29 -16.31
N GLU A 374 -14.28 -24.80 -15.46
CA GLU A 374 -15.28 -25.79 -15.86
C GLU A 374 -16.50 -25.20 -16.59
N ILE A 375 -16.86 -23.94 -16.32
CA ILE A 375 -18.13 -23.35 -16.79
C ILE A 375 -18.16 -23.05 -18.29
N THR A 376 -17.00 -22.82 -18.90
CA THR A 376 -16.88 -22.46 -20.32
C THR A 376 -17.26 -23.61 -21.24
N GLY A 377 -17.07 -24.85 -20.79
CA GLY A 377 -17.14 -26.06 -21.63
C GLY A 377 -15.99 -26.21 -22.62
N ASP A 378 -15.10 -25.22 -22.69
CA ASP A 378 -13.88 -25.19 -23.49
C ASP A 378 -12.67 -25.02 -22.57
N TRP A 379 -11.84 -26.06 -22.48
CA TRP A 379 -10.64 -26.09 -21.65
C TRP A 379 -9.47 -25.28 -22.22
N SER A 380 -9.58 -24.77 -23.45
CA SER A 380 -8.56 -23.89 -24.02
C SER A 380 -8.57 -22.47 -23.43
N SER A 381 -9.61 -22.16 -22.65
CA SER A 381 -9.82 -20.89 -21.96
C SER A 381 -10.46 -21.15 -20.60
N PHE A 382 -10.64 -20.09 -19.82
CA PHE A 382 -11.39 -20.13 -18.57
C PHE A 382 -12.10 -18.78 -18.38
N ALA A 383 -13.21 -18.81 -17.63
CA ALA A 383 -13.96 -17.62 -17.30
C ALA A 383 -13.12 -16.66 -16.45
N ARG A 384 -13.27 -15.35 -16.70
CA ARG A 384 -12.58 -14.31 -15.93
C ARG A 384 -13.23 -14.08 -14.57
N VAL A 385 -14.55 -14.13 -14.52
CA VAL A 385 -15.36 -13.85 -13.33
C VAL A 385 -16.69 -14.59 -13.39
N LEU A 386 -17.26 -14.89 -12.22
CA LEU A 386 -18.59 -15.48 -12.03
C LEU A 386 -19.47 -14.52 -11.22
N ARG A 387 -20.78 -14.56 -11.46
CA ARG A 387 -21.79 -13.96 -10.58
C ARG A 387 -23.02 -14.86 -10.50
N ARG A 388 -23.91 -14.59 -9.54
CA ARG A 388 -25.24 -15.21 -9.51
C ARG A 388 -26.08 -14.69 -10.68
N SER A 389 -26.75 -15.58 -11.40
CA SER A 389 -27.69 -15.17 -12.46
C SER A 389 -28.86 -14.39 -11.86
N ASN A 390 -29.17 -13.24 -12.45
CA ASN A 390 -30.27 -12.36 -12.03
C ASN A 390 -31.25 -12.03 -13.18
N GLY A 391 -31.28 -12.89 -14.21
CA GLY A 391 -32.07 -12.73 -15.42
C GLY A 391 -31.30 -13.28 -16.63
N PRO A 392 -31.78 -13.04 -17.86
CA PRO A 392 -31.00 -13.28 -19.06
C PRO A 392 -29.70 -12.48 -19.02
N ALA A 393 -28.56 -13.14 -19.27
CA ALA A 393 -27.28 -12.45 -19.35
C ALA A 393 -27.27 -11.45 -20.52
N THR A 394 -26.62 -10.31 -20.33
CA THR A 394 -26.53 -9.21 -21.31
C THR A 394 -25.09 -8.72 -21.44
N GLY A 395 -24.75 -8.11 -22.58
CA GLY A 395 -23.37 -7.66 -22.87
C GLY A 395 -22.40 -8.84 -22.96
N ASP A 396 -21.26 -8.74 -22.29
CA ASP A 396 -20.21 -9.79 -22.27
C ASP A 396 -20.50 -10.95 -21.29
N TRP A 397 -21.70 -10.99 -20.70
CA TRP A 397 -22.08 -12.05 -19.78
C TRP A 397 -22.75 -13.21 -20.51
N HIS A 398 -22.43 -14.42 -20.08
CA HIS A 398 -23.00 -15.67 -20.58
C HIS A 398 -23.74 -16.37 -19.44
N THR A 399 -24.95 -16.84 -19.70
CA THR A 399 -25.67 -17.69 -18.75
C THR A 399 -25.04 -19.08 -18.73
N GLY A 400 -24.68 -19.56 -17.55
CA GLY A 400 -24.19 -20.92 -17.35
C GLY A 400 -25.24 -21.97 -17.72
N THR A 401 -24.79 -23.18 -18.03
CA THR A 401 -25.67 -24.28 -18.44
C THR A 401 -25.50 -25.50 -17.54
N GLY A 402 -26.46 -26.43 -17.57
CA GLY A 402 -26.41 -27.67 -16.79
C GLY A 402 -26.22 -27.42 -15.28
N LYS A 403 -25.14 -27.96 -14.69
CA LYS A 403 -24.80 -27.77 -13.27
C LYS A 403 -24.47 -26.31 -12.90
N PHE A 404 -24.33 -25.43 -13.88
CA PHE A 404 -24.02 -24.01 -13.73
C PHE A 404 -25.20 -23.08 -14.07
N ALA A 405 -26.41 -23.60 -14.30
CA ALA A 405 -27.58 -22.81 -14.74
C ALA A 405 -28.02 -21.65 -13.81
N GLY A 406 -27.42 -21.53 -12.61
CA GLY A 406 -27.64 -20.41 -11.68
C GLY A 406 -26.51 -19.38 -11.63
N LEU A 407 -25.52 -19.47 -12.51
CA LEU A 407 -24.37 -18.59 -12.59
C LEU A 407 -24.33 -17.89 -13.96
N ASP A 408 -23.94 -16.62 -13.97
CA ASP A 408 -23.43 -15.97 -15.18
C ASP A 408 -21.91 -15.87 -15.10
N TRP A 409 -21.26 -15.85 -16.26
CA TRP A 409 -19.81 -15.74 -16.37
C TRP A 409 -19.38 -14.83 -17.52
N ARG A 410 -18.15 -14.32 -17.46
CA ARG A 410 -17.52 -13.56 -18.55
C ARG A 410 -16.29 -14.28 -19.08
N GLU A 411 -16.10 -14.25 -20.39
CA GLU A 411 -14.87 -14.69 -21.07
C GLU A 411 -13.67 -13.78 -20.75
N GLY A 412 -12.45 -14.17 -21.15
CA GLY A 412 -11.27 -13.30 -21.11
C GLY A 412 -10.31 -13.52 -19.93
N GLY A 413 -10.07 -14.77 -19.55
CA GLY A 413 -9.00 -15.15 -18.62
C GLY A 413 -7.62 -14.73 -19.14
N ASN A 414 -6.92 -13.88 -18.40
CA ASN A 414 -5.56 -13.43 -18.72
C ASN A 414 -4.54 -13.97 -17.69
N ASN A 415 -3.29 -13.51 -17.80
CA ASN A 415 -2.19 -13.91 -16.92
C ASN A 415 -2.51 -13.69 -15.42
N ASP A 416 -3.21 -12.61 -15.08
CA ASP A 416 -3.52 -12.25 -13.70
C ASP A 416 -4.47 -13.28 -13.09
N MET A 417 -5.50 -13.67 -13.85
CA MET A 417 -6.48 -14.65 -13.39
C MET A 417 -5.87 -16.04 -13.30
N LEU A 418 -4.99 -16.39 -14.25
CA LEU A 418 -4.24 -17.64 -14.22
C LEU A 418 -3.39 -17.73 -12.93
N LYS A 419 -2.69 -16.66 -12.55
CA LYS A 419 -1.92 -16.60 -11.30
C LYS A 419 -2.82 -16.75 -10.08
N GLY A 420 -4.00 -16.12 -10.05
CA GLY A 420 -5.00 -16.31 -9.00
C GLY A 420 -5.44 -17.77 -8.86
N ILE A 421 -5.82 -18.39 -9.97
CA ILE A 421 -6.24 -19.80 -10.03
C ILE A 421 -5.11 -20.69 -9.54
N LEU A 422 -3.90 -20.57 -10.11
CA LEU A 422 -2.74 -21.37 -9.70
C LEU A 422 -2.43 -21.20 -8.21
N TYR A 423 -2.50 -19.98 -7.69
CA TYR A 423 -2.20 -19.75 -6.27
C TYR A 423 -3.22 -20.42 -5.34
N GLY A 424 -4.51 -20.26 -5.65
CA GLY A 424 -5.58 -20.89 -4.89
C GLY A 424 -5.55 -22.42 -4.99
N LEU A 425 -5.30 -22.99 -6.17
CA LEU A 425 -5.18 -24.43 -6.36
C LEU A 425 -3.96 -25.02 -5.62
N THR A 426 -2.81 -24.34 -5.66
CA THR A 426 -1.57 -24.79 -5.00
C THR A 426 -1.77 -24.92 -3.49
N LEU A 427 -2.22 -23.84 -2.83
CA LEU A 427 -2.44 -23.86 -1.36
C LEU A 427 -3.68 -24.68 -0.97
N GLY A 428 -4.70 -24.70 -1.82
CA GLY A 428 -5.88 -25.55 -1.65
C GLY A 428 -5.50 -27.03 -1.62
N TYR A 429 -4.64 -27.47 -2.54
CA TYR A 429 -4.13 -28.83 -2.55
C TYR A 429 -3.28 -29.14 -1.32
N GLU A 430 -2.35 -28.24 -0.95
CA GLU A 430 -1.51 -28.41 0.24
C GLU A 430 -2.35 -28.67 1.50
N VAL A 431 -3.40 -27.88 1.71
CA VAL A 431 -4.24 -27.95 2.92
C VAL A 431 -5.27 -29.09 2.89
N LEU A 432 -5.86 -29.38 1.72
CA LEU A 432 -7.00 -30.32 1.61
C LEU A 432 -6.62 -31.71 1.12
N CYS A 433 -5.48 -31.83 0.45
CA CYS A 433 -5.08 -33.05 -0.28
C CYS A 433 -3.66 -33.51 0.07
N GLY A 434 -2.91 -32.73 0.84
CA GLY A 434 -1.60 -33.10 1.36
C GLY A 434 -1.67 -34.23 2.40
N ASP A 435 -0.49 -34.65 2.87
CA ASP A 435 -0.33 -35.78 3.78
C ASP A 435 -1.20 -35.63 5.04
N GLY A 436 -2.02 -36.66 5.31
CA GLY A 436 -2.90 -36.72 6.47
C GLY A 436 -4.26 -36.04 6.31
N ALA A 437 -4.54 -35.37 5.18
CA ALA A 437 -5.87 -34.87 4.88
C ALA A 437 -6.80 -36.00 4.39
N SER A 438 -8.08 -35.97 4.80
CA SER A 438 -9.09 -36.93 4.37
C SER A 438 -10.47 -36.26 4.28
N GLY A 439 -11.39 -36.85 3.50
CA GLY A 439 -12.76 -36.33 3.34
C GLY A 439 -12.92 -35.27 2.24
N TYR A 440 -11.88 -35.03 1.44
CA TYR A 440 -11.86 -34.00 0.39
C TYR A 440 -11.63 -34.60 -1.02
N ASP A 441 -11.86 -35.91 -1.20
CA ASP A 441 -11.54 -36.63 -2.45
C ASP A 441 -12.15 -35.99 -3.70
N SER A 442 -13.37 -35.48 -3.60
CA SER A 442 -14.07 -34.81 -4.71
C SER A 442 -13.34 -33.55 -5.18
N ILE A 443 -13.00 -32.64 -4.27
CA ILE A 443 -12.31 -31.40 -4.61
C ILE A 443 -10.86 -31.66 -5.01
N CYS A 444 -10.18 -32.62 -4.35
CA CYS A 444 -8.83 -33.05 -4.73
C CYS A 444 -8.78 -33.63 -6.14
N LYS A 445 -9.76 -34.46 -6.53
CA LYS A 445 -9.89 -34.97 -7.90
C LYS A 445 -10.07 -33.82 -8.89
N ARG A 446 -10.91 -32.83 -8.57
CA ARG A 446 -11.12 -31.66 -9.44
C ARG A 446 -9.87 -30.80 -9.56
N ILE A 447 -9.12 -30.56 -8.48
CA ILE A 447 -7.83 -29.85 -8.55
C ILE A 447 -6.88 -30.56 -9.52
N ARG A 448 -6.70 -31.87 -9.39
CA ARG A 448 -5.85 -32.67 -10.30
C ARG A 448 -6.30 -32.54 -11.76
N THR A 449 -7.59 -32.68 -12.03
CA THR A 449 -8.15 -32.51 -13.39
C THR A 449 -7.89 -31.10 -13.94
N ASN A 450 -8.17 -30.06 -13.16
CA ASN A 450 -8.00 -28.67 -13.59
C ASN A 450 -6.51 -28.31 -13.78
N ALA A 451 -5.61 -28.80 -12.91
CA ALA A 451 -4.18 -28.60 -13.09
C ALA A 451 -3.68 -29.16 -14.44
N LYS A 452 -4.14 -30.35 -14.85
CA LYS A 452 -3.81 -30.93 -16.16
C LYS A 452 -4.31 -30.06 -17.31
N HIS A 453 -5.55 -29.58 -17.23
CA HIS A 453 -6.09 -28.69 -18.26
C HIS A 453 -5.34 -27.36 -18.34
N ILE A 454 -4.93 -26.79 -17.19
CA ILE A 454 -4.03 -25.62 -17.18
C ILE A 454 -2.71 -25.97 -17.87
N ALA A 455 -2.14 -27.14 -17.62
CA ALA A 455 -0.86 -27.53 -18.19
C ALA A 455 -0.91 -27.79 -19.70
N ASP A 456 -1.99 -28.39 -20.21
CA ASP A 456 -2.04 -28.93 -21.57
C ASP A 456 -2.95 -28.13 -22.52
N ASP A 457 -4.04 -27.53 -22.03
CA ASP A 457 -5.10 -27.01 -22.90
C ASP A 457 -5.19 -25.48 -22.88
N VAL A 458 -5.02 -24.82 -21.73
CA VAL A 458 -5.27 -23.38 -21.58
C VAL A 458 -4.29 -22.53 -22.42
N ASN A 459 -4.82 -21.68 -23.29
CA ASN A 459 -3.99 -20.84 -24.19
C ASN A 459 -3.14 -19.81 -23.41
N THR A 460 -3.70 -19.22 -22.36
CA THR A 460 -3.01 -18.24 -21.50
C THR A 460 -1.87 -18.86 -20.68
N SER A 461 -1.86 -20.20 -20.52
CA SER A 461 -0.78 -20.90 -19.85
C SER A 461 0.38 -21.22 -20.80
N GLN A 462 0.31 -20.90 -22.09
CA GLN A 462 1.38 -21.21 -23.04
C GLN A 462 2.60 -20.29 -22.87
N GLY A 463 3.78 -20.71 -23.35
CA GLY A 463 5.04 -19.97 -23.18
C GLY A 463 5.54 -19.94 -21.73
N PHE A 464 5.87 -18.76 -21.20
CA PHE A 464 6.43 -18.61 -19.83
C PHE A 464 5.50 -19.11 -18.73
N ASN A 465 4.19 -19.17 -18.97
CA ASN A 465 3.20 -19.66 -18.02
C ASN A 465 3.04 -21.19 -17.99
N GLN A 466 3.76 -21.95 -18.85
CA GLN A 466 3.60 -23.41 -18.93
C GLN A 466 4.24 -24.09 -17.74
N LEU A 467 5.32 -23.52 -17.22
CA LEU A 467 6.06 -24.05 -16.09
C LEU A 467 5.15 -24.24 -14.85
N PRO A 468 4.46 -23.22 -14.30
CA PRO A 468 3.68 -23.41 -13.09
C PRO A 468 2.50 -24.39 -13.27
N GLY A 469 1.86 -24.44 -14.45
CA GLY A 469 0.79 -25.41 -14.72
C GLY A 469 1.29 -26.86 -14.77
N THR A 470 2.39 -27.10 -15.49
CA THR A 470 3.01 -28.43 -15.56
C THR A 470 3.62 -28.86 -14.24
N TRP A 471 4.23 -27.93 -13.50
CA TRP A 471 4.82 -28.20 -12.19
C TRP A 471 3.76 -28.54 -11.14
N LEU A 472 2.66 -27.78 -11.09
CA LEU A 472 1.52 -28.13 -10.25
C LEU A 472 0.98 -29.51 -10.62
N SER A 473 0.75 -29.80 -11.90
CA SER A 473 0.29 -31.12 -12.36
C SER A 473 1.25 -32.26 -11.99
N ALA A 474 2.56 -32.02 -12.06
CA ALA A 474 3.57 -32.98 -11.65
C ALA A 474 3.45 -33.32 -10.16
N TRP A 475 3.24 -32.31 -9.31
CA TRP A 475 3.12 -32.50 -7.87
C TRP A 475 1.79 -33.14 -7.47
N VAL A 476 0.65 -32.64 -7.95
CA VAL A 476 -0.68 -33.07 -7.46
C VAL A 476 -1.07 -34.49 -7.90
N ASP A 477 -0.45 -35.00 -8.97
CA ASP A 477 -0.69 -36.36 -9.49
C ASP A 477 0.52 -37.29 -9.32
N ASP A 478 1.63 -36.83 -8.71
CA ASP A 478 2.92 -37.54 -8.68
C ASP A 478 3.32 -38.06 -10.09
N SER A 479 3.10 -37.22 -11.11
CA SER A 479 3.18 -37.63 -12.50
C SER A 479 4.59 -37.47 -13.05
N ILE A 480 5.23 -38.60 -13.38
CA ILE A 480 6.55 -38.62 -14.05
C ILE A 480 6.50 -37.87 -15.39
N THR A 481 5.39 -37.97 -16.14
CA THR A 481 5.22 -37.28 -17.43
C THR A 481 5.20 -35.76 -17.26
N TYR A 482 4.39 -35.23 -16.34
CA TYR A 482 4.37 -33.79 -16.09
C TYR A 482 5.65 -33.31 -15.43
N ARG A 483 6.28 -34.13 -14.60
CA ARG A 483 7.60 -33.82 -14.04
C ARG A 483 8.63 -33.62 -15.14
N ALA A 484 8.71 -34.52 -16.12
CA ALA A 484 9.63 -34.36 -17.25
C ALA A 484 9.33 -33.11 -18.08
N LYS A 485 8.04 -32.78 -18.31
CA LYS A 485 7.63 -31.52 -18.97
C LYS A 485 8.09 -30.31 -18.17
N ALA A 486 7.82 -30.28 -16.87
CA ALA A 486 8.17 -29.19 -15.97
C ALA A 486 9.70 -29.01 -15.88
N GLU A 487 10.47 -30.10 -15.80
CA GLU A 487 11.95 -30.06 -15.86
C GLU A 487 12.44 -29.48 -17.19
N GLY A 488 11.80 -29.82 -18.31
CA GLY A 488 12.09 -29.22 -19.61
C GLY A 488 11.87 -27.71 -19.65
N PHE A 489 10.71 -27.24 -19.17
CA PHE A 489 10.43 -25.81 -19.06
C PHE A 489 11.33 -25.09 -18.05
N TRP A 490 11.68 -25.76 -16.95
CA TRP A 490 12.56 -25.24 -15.92
C TRP A 490 13.96 -24.89 -16.45
N VAL A 491 14.51 -25.71 -17.36
CA VAL A 491 15.82 -25.45 -17.98
C VAL A 491 15.85 -24.10 -18.71
N ALA A 492 14.77 -23.73 -19.40
CA ALA A 492 14.65 -22.44 -20.07
C ALA A 492 14.36 -21.31 -19.05
N ALA A 493 13.38 -21.51 -18.18
CA ALA A 493 12.92 -20.50 -17.23
C ALA A 493 14.02 -20.03 -16.28
N LYS A 494 14.89 -20.95 -15.80
CA LYS A 494 15.95 -20.58 -14.84
C LYS A 494 16.99 -19.61 -15.41
N VAL A 495 17.19 -19.60 -16.73
CA VAL A 495 18.08 -18.63 -17.40
C VAL A 495 17.42 -17.26 -17.40
N GLU A 496 16.13 -17.18 -17.69
CA GLU A 496 15.37 -15.94 -17.70
C GLU A 496 15.24 -15.36 -16.28
N LYS A 497 14.80 -16.15 -15.30
CA LYS A 497 14.60 -15.71 -13.91
C LYS A 497 15.86 -15.10 -13.29
N LYS A 498 17.03 -15.69 -13.57
CA LYS A 498 18.32 -15.14 -13.13
C LYS A 498 18.62 -13.74 -13.67
N ASN A 499 18.05 -13.38 -14.82
CA ASN A 499 18.38 -12.16 -15.55
C ASN A 499 17.25 -11.11 -15.52
N ASN A 500 16.09 -11.43 -14.93
CA ASN A 500 14.92 -10.56 -14.97
C ASN A 500 14.26 -10.39 -13.58
N PRO A 501 14.99 -9.96 -12.54
CA PRO A 501 14.36 -9.58 -11.28
C PRO A 501 13.44 -8.38 -11.49
N VAL A 502 12.52 -8.15 -10.54
CA VAL A 502 11.67 -6.96 -10.62
C VAL A 502 12.51 -5.70 -10.68
N PHE A 503 12.16 -4.81 -11.61
CA PHE A 503 12.90 -3.61 -11.92
C PHE A 503 12.31 -2.38 -11.24
N TYR A 504 13.19 -1.56 -10.68
CA TYR A 504 12.90 -0.19 -10.28
C TYR A 504 14.09 0.70 -10.65
N GLU A 505 13.83 1.80 -11.36
CA GLU A 505 14.86 2.78 -11.68
C GLU A 505 14.27 4.19 -11.72
N GLN A 506 14.81 5.08 -10.89
CA GLN A 506 14.50 6.51 -10.90
C GLN A 506 12.98 6.79 -10.87
N GLY A 507 12.20 6.10 -10.03
CA GLY A 507 10.74 6.25 -9.96
C GLY A 507 9.94 5.49 -11.03
N THR A 508 10.61 4.73 -11.89
CA THR A 508 9.96 3.88 -12.91
C THR A 508 9.92 2.43 -12.42
N ALA A 509 8.72 1.86 -12.36
CA ALA A 509 8.49 0.43 -12.15
C ALA A 509 7.17 -0.01 -12.79
N ASP A 510 7.05 -1.32 -13.06
CA ASP A 510 5.74 -1.94 -13.35
C ASP A 510 5.08 -2.31 -12.03
N TRP A 511 4.33 -1.38 -11.42
CA TRP A 511 3.74 -1.60 -10.10
C TRP A 511 2.75 -2.77 -10.06
N SER A 512 1.98 -2.96 -11.13
CA SER A 512 1.08 -4.12 -11.26
C SER A 512 1.87 -5.41 -11.47
N GLY A 513 2.85 -5.39 -12.38
CA GLY A 513 3.76 -6.52 -12.62
C GLY A 513 4.55 -6.93 -11.37
N THR A 514 4.88 -5.98 -10.50
CA THR A 514 5.58 -6.21 -9.23
C THR A 514 4.74 -7.04 -8.27
N HIS A 515 3.44 -6.77 -8.14
CA HIS A 515 2.52 -7.59 -7.34
C HIS A 515 2.34 -8.99 -7.96
N LEU A 516 2.16 -9.06 -9.29
CA LEU A 516 2.02 -10.34 -9.98
C LEU A 516 3.27 -11.21 -9.90
N SER A 517 4.45 -10.60 -9.85
CA SER A 517 5.73 -11.29 -9.66
C SER A 517 5.83 -11.87 -8.26
N PHE A 518 5.44 -11.12 -7.22
CA PHE A 518 5.33 -11.64 -5.85
C PHE A 518 4.42 -12.89 -5.76
N VAL A 519 3.25 -12.86 -6.39
CA VAL A 519 2.34 -14.04 -6.43
C VAL A 519 3.00 -15.20 -7.15
N GLY A 520 3.60 -14.95 -8.32
CA GLY A 520 4.29 -15.98 -9.12
C GLY A 520 5.46 -16.64 -8.37
N ASP A 521 6.30 -15.85 -7.73
CA ASP A 521 7.47 -16.36 -6.99
C ASP A 521 7.06 -17.09 -5.71
N THR A 522 5.95 -16.68 -5.09
CA THR A 522 5.37 -17.42 -3.97
C THR A 522 4.88 -18.79 -4.42
N ILE A 523 4.15 -18.87 -5.54
CA ILE A 523 3.72 -20.16 -6.12
C ILE A 523 4.94 -21.03 -6.44
N ALA A 524 5.94 -20.45 -7.10
CA ALA A 524 7.14 -21.18 -7.50
C ALA A 524 7.92 -21.72 -6.30
N MET A 525 8.08 -20.94 -5.23
CA MET A 525 8.72 -21.39 -3.99
C MET A 525 7.94 -22.51 -3.29
N LEU A 526 6.61 -22.44 -3.26
CA LEU A 526 5.76 -23.51 -2.73
C LEU A 526 5.94 -24.80 -3.54
N LEU A 527 5.82 -24.72 -4.87
CA LEU A 527 6.01 -25.87 -5.75
C LEU A 527 7.43 -26.45 -5.66
N ALA A 528 8.46 -25.60 -5.59
CA ALA A 528 9.85 -26.03 -5.44
C ALA A 528 10.15 -26.72 -4.10
N SER A 529 9.42 -26.35 -3.04
CA SER A 529 9.55 -27.02 -1.74
C SER A 529 9.01 -28.45 -1.74
N HIS A 530 8.05 -28.75 -2.63
CA HIS A 530 7.48 -30.09 -2.80
C HIS A 530 8.15 -30.90 -3.90
N LEU A 531 8.55 -30.25 -5.00
CA LEU A 531 9.18 -30.87 -6.15
C LEU A 531 10.30 -29.98 -6.69
N ASN A 532 11.53 -30.19 -6.20
CA ASN A 532 12.70 -29.40 -6.58
C ASN A 532 13.25 -29.79 -7.97
N LEU A 533 12.72 -29.18 -9.03
CA LEU A 533 13.11 -29.44 -10.41
C LEU A 533 14.61 -29.15 -10.62
N GLY A 534 15.32 -30.07 -11.28
CA GLY A 534 16.76 -29.94 -11.54
C GLY A 534 17.66 -29.89 -10.29
N GLY A 535 17.11 -30.02 -9.09
CA GLY A 535 17.83 -29.87 -7.82
C GLY A 535 18.23 -28.43 -7.47
N ASP A 536 18.00 -27.45 -8.36
CA ASP A 536 18.41 -26.06 -8.21
C ASP A 536 17.24 -25.06 -8.11
N ALA A 537 15.99 -25.49 -8.31
CA ALA A 537 14.83 -24.60 -8.37
C ALA A 537 14.62 -23.74 -7.12
N VAL A 538 14.72 -24.35 -5.93
CA VAL A 538 14.65 -23.59 -4.66
C VAL A 538 15.72 -22.51 -4.59
N LYS A 539 16.94 -22.82 -5.03
CA LYS A 539 18.05 -21.87 -4.99
C LYS A 539 17.84 -20.74 -6.00
N VAL A 540 17.44 -21.04 -7.23
CA VAL A 540 17.27 -20.02 -8.28
C VAL A 540 16.16 -19.03 -7.90
N HIS A 541 15.01 -19.51 -7.43
CA HIS A 541 13.94 -18.61 -6.99
C HIS A 541 14.31 -17.81 -5.73
N LYS A 542 15.08 -18.40 -4.81
CA LYS A 542 15.64 -17.64 -3.69
C LYS A 542 16.55 -16.50 -4.18
N ASP A 543 17.47 -16.78 -5.09
CA ASP A 543 18.38 -15.77 -5.65
C ASP A 543 17.58 -14.66 -6.38
N GLU A 544 16.51 -15.02 -7.09
CA GLU A 544 15.60 -14.06 -7.75
C GLU A 544 14.83 -13.18 -6.75
N ILE A 545 14.31 -13.77 -5.67
CA ILE A 545 13.61 -13.05 -4.59
C ILE A 545 14.57 -12.07 -3.93
N ASP A 546 15.81 -12.48 -3.65
CA ASP A 546 16.83 -11.61 -3.07
C ASP A 546 17.14 -10.44 -4.01
N ALA A 547 17.34 -10.70 -5.31
CA ALA A 547 17.61 -9.66 -6.30
C ALA A 547 16.43 -8.69 -6.49
N SER A 548 15.20 -9.20 -6.56
CA SER A 548 13.99 -8.38 -6.68
C SER A 548 13.74 -7.56 -5.43
N HIS A 549 13.98 -8.13 -4.25
CA HIS A 549 13.94 -7.40 -2.98
C HIS A 549 14.98 -6.29 -2.97
N ASP A 550 16.23 -6.55 -3.36
CA ASP A 550 17.29 -5.52 -3.36
C ASP A 550 16.96 -4.35 -4.29
N ASN A 551 16.35 -4.62 -5.45
CA ASN A 551 15.85 -3.58 -6.36
C ASN A 551 14.71 -2.74 -5.76
N LEU A 552 13.87 -3.37 -4.92
CA LEU A 552 12.68 -2.76 -4.33
C LEU A 552 12.84 -2.36 -2.86
N ALA A 553 14.01 -2.55 -2.26
CA ALA A 553 14.22 -2.45 -0.81
C ALA A 553 13.91 -1.05 -0.27
N LYS A 554 14.01 -0.03 -1.12
CA LYS A 554 13.70 1.37 -0.81
C LYS A 554 12.24 1.76 -1.12
N GLN A 555 11.46 0.91 -1.80
CA GLN A 555 10.11 1.20 -2.32
C GLN A 555 8.97 0.98 -1.32
N ARG A 556 9.28 0.54 -0.08
CA ARG A 556 8.31 0.26 0.99
C ARG A 556 7.15 -0.66 0.55
N LEU A 557 7.45 -1.65 -0.29
CA LEU A 557 6.48 -2.64 -0.77
C LEU A 557 6.43 -3.82 0.19
N ALA A 558 5.42 -3.81 1.08
CA ALA A 558 5.26 -4.79 2.16
C ALA A 558 5.38 -6.25 1.68
N VAL A 559 4.75 -6.59 0.54
CA VAL A 559 4.74 -7.95 -0.02
C VAL A 559 6.15 -8.45 -0.39
N TRP A 560 7.05 -7.57 -0.85
CA TRP A 560 8.42 -7.96 -1.19
C TRP A 560 9.28 -8.17 0.05
N HIS A 561 9.08 -7.37 1.09
CA HIS A 561 9.69 -7.62 2.39
C HIS A 561 9.20 -8.94 3.01
N LEU A 562 7.92 -9.30 2.81
CA LEU A 562 7.35 -10.56 3.28
C LEU A 562 7.95 -11.78 2.59
N ILE A 563 7.95 -11.82 1.25
CA ILE A 563 8.49 -12.98 0.51
C ILE A 563 9.99 -13.15 0.74
N HIS A 564 10.74 -12.04 0.83
CA HIS A 564 12.15 -12.07 1.17
C HIS A 564 12.40 -12.61 2.59
N ALA A 565 11.60 -12.21 3.58
CA ALA A 565 11.71 -12.74 4.94
C ALA A 565 11.25 -14.21 5.07
N ALA A 566 10.34 -14.67 4.21
CA ALA A 566 9.85 -16.04 4.21
C ALA A 566 10.80 -17.03 3.49
N TYR A 567 11.33 -16.63 2.33
CA TYR A 567 12.06 -17.52 1.42
C TYR A 567 13.46 -17.04 1.05
N GLY A 568 13.71 -15.72 1.08
CA GLY A 568 14.99 -15.10 0.74
C GLY A 568 16.11 -15.35 1.75
N SER A 569 17.29 -14.80 1.51
CA SER A 569 18.44 -14.88 2.42
C SER A 569 18.33 -13.92 3.62
N GLY A 570 17.33 -13.03 3.61
CA GLY A 570 17.04 -12.09 4.68
C GLY A 570 16.68 -12.73 6.03
N ALA A 571 17.12 -12.08 7.10
CA ALA A 571 16.68 -12.43 8.45
C ALA A 571 15.26 -11.91 8.73
N LYS A 572 14.46 -12.69 9.46
CA LYS A 572 13.10 -12.33 9.92
C LYS A 572 13.04 -11.11 10.85
N SER A 573 14.19 -10.51 11.19
CA SER A 573 14.34 -9.35 12.06
C SER A 573 15.06 -8.17 11.38
N SER A 574 15.01 -8.07 10.06
CA SER A 574 15.65 -6.94 9.36
C SER A 574 14.81 -5.64 9.47
N PRO A 575 15.42 -4.45 9.29
CA PRO A 575 14.70 -3.17 9.26
C PRO A 575 13.53 -3.13 8.26
N PHE A 576 13.58 -3.94 7.21
CA PHE A 576 12.51 -4.07 6.22
C PHE A 576 11.26 -4.75 6.78
N VAL A 577 11.42 -5.63 7.78
CA VAL A 577 10.28 -6.23 8.49
C VAL A 577 9.55 -5.18 9.32
N ASP A 578 10.28 -4.26 9.95
CA ASP A 578 9.66 -3.13 10.64
C ASP A 578 8.93 -2.20 9.67
N ASP A 579 9.50 -1.93 8.50
CA ASP A 579 8.81 -1.14 7.48
C ASP A 579 7.53 -1.84 6.97
N MET A 580 7.58 -3.15 6.73
CA MET A 580 6.41 -3.96 6.41
C MET A 580 5.32 -3.86 7.49
N ARG A 581 5.68 -3.94 8.78
CA ARG A 581 4.74 -3.74 9.90
C ARG A 581 4.09 -2.36 9.82
N TRP A 582 4.89 -1.33 9.53
CA TRP A 582 4.37 0.03 9.35
C TRP A 582 3.42 0.14 8.17
N ARG A 583 3.74 -0.46 7.02
CA ARG A 583 2.84 -0.48 5.87
C ARG A 583 1.51 -1.18 6.18
N LEU A 584 1.52 -2.28 6.94
CA LEU A 584 0.26 -2.88 7.43
C LEU A 584 -0.49 -1.95 8.40
N ARG A 585 0.21 -1.20 9.25
CA ARG A 585 -0.40 -0.20 10.14
C ARG A 585 -1.02 0.95 9.36
N GLU A 586 -0.44 1.37 8.24
CA GLU A 586 -0.95 2.45 7.40
C GLU A 586 -2.28 2.11 6.70
N ILE A 587 -2.65 0.83 6.54
CA ILE A 587 -3.94 0.43 5.93
C ILE A 587 -5.11 0.80 6.88
N PRO A 588 -6.03 1.70 6.49
CA PRO A 588 -7.19 2.06 7.31
C PRO A 588 -8.29 0.98 7.27
N TYR A 589 -8.99 0.80 8.39
CA TYR A 589 -10.26 0.07 8.43
C TYR A 589 -11.42 0.99 8.87
N PRO A 590 -12.53 1.04 8.12
CA PRO A 590 -12.72 0.45 6.79
C PRO A 590 -11.79 1.09 5.74
N LYS A 591 -11.58 0.39 4.62
CA LYS A 591 -11.03 0.99 3.40
C LYS A 591 -12.13 1.85 2.77
N THR A 592 -12.12 3.14 3.03
CA THR A 592 -13.11 4.06 2.47
C THR A 592 -12.43 5.02 1.52
N SER A 593 -12.97 5.14 0.32
CA SER A 593 -12.48 6.09 -0.67
C SER A 593 -13.05 7.48 -0.40
N TYR A 594 -12.16 8.44 -0.25
CA TYR A 594 -12.46 9.86 -0.37
C TYR A 594 -11.85 10.37 -1.68
N PRO A 595 -12.36 11.48 -2.25
CA PRO A 595 -11.68 12.15 -3.36
C PRO A 595 -10.31 12.64 -2.90
N ILE A 596 -9.26 12.03 -3.46
CA ILE A 596 -7.86 12.35 -3.15
C ILE A 596 -7.25 13.07 -4.34
N ASP A 597 -6.55 14.16 -4.06
CA ASP A 597 -5.67 14.84 -5.00
C ASP A 597 -4.61 15.62 -4.22
N HIS A 598 -3.40 15.10 -4.19
CA HIS A 598 -2.26 15.73 -3.52
C HIS A 598 -1.84 17.05 -4.19
N ARG A 599 -2.30 17.36 -5.41
CA ARG A 599 -2.01 18.66 -6.07
C ARG A 599 -2.57 19.86 -5.31
N ILE A 600 -3.52 19.66 -4.39
CA ILE A 600 -3.99 20.74 -3.50
C ILE A 600 -2.93 21.17 -2.49
N ASN A 601 -1.93 20.34 -2.24
CA ASN A 601 -0.82 20.66 -1.34
C ASN A 601 0.24 21.47 -2.10
N PRO A 602 0.62 22.66 -1.63
CA PRO A 602 1.68 23.45 -2.28
C PRO A 602 3.05 22.73 -2.31
N ASP A 603 3.27 21.77 -1.41
CA ASP A 603 4.49 20.97 -1.36
C ASP A 603 4.51 19.83 -2.40
N PHE A 604 3.39 19.57 -3.08
CA PHE A 604 3.31 18.53 -4.12
C PHE A 604 4.19 18.85 -5.33
N CYS A 605 4.87 17.83 -5.83
CA CYS A 605 5.62 17.90 -7.08
C CYS A 605 5.33 16.65 -7.92
N MET A 606 5.04 16.88 -9.21
CA MET A 606 4.94 15.80 -10.20
C MET A 606 6.30 15.17 -10.47
N SER A 607 6.32 13.89 -10.80
CA SER A 607 7.53 13.22 -11.31
C SER A 607 7.96 13.81 -12.66
N PRO A 608 9.28 13.91 -12.93
CA PRO A 608 9.77 14.25 -14.26
C PRO A 608 9.61 13.13 -15.31
N TYR A 609 9.15 11.95 -14.90
CA TYR A 609 9.08 10.76 -15.76
C TYR A 609 7.66 10.18 -15.80
N PRO A 610 7.19 9.70 -16.96
CA PRO A 610 5.91 9.03 -17.04
C PRO A 610 5.92 7.70 -16.29
N ALA A 611 4.78 7.32 -15.73
CA ALA A 611 4.51 5.95 -15.33
C ALA A 611 4.55 5.04 -16.57
N LEU A 612 5.16 3.86 -16.46
CA LEU A 612 5.24 2.85 -17.53
C LEU A 612 5.76 3.41 -18.88
N PRO A 613 6.97 3.99 -18.93
CA PRO A 613 7.50 4.67 -20.11
C PRO A 613 7.60 3.80 -21.39
N TRP A 614 7.62 2.48 -21.26
CA TRP A 614 7.61 1.57 -22.42
C TRP A 614 6.26 1.50 -23.15
N LYS A 615 5.17 2.01 -22.56
CA LYS A 615 3.87 2.06 -23.24
C LYS A 615 3.76 3.20 -24.25
N THR A 616 4.58 4.25 -24.10
CA THR A 616 4.67 5.40 -25.03
C THR A 616 3.37 6.17 -25.27
N ASP A 617 2.32 5.86 -24.52
CA ASP A 617 0.95 6.29 -24.78
C ASP A 617 0.55 7.56 -24.02
N TRP A 618 1.44 8.14 -23.19
CA TRP A 618 1.23 9.48 -22.60
C TRP A 618 1.10 10.58 -23.66
N MET A 619 1.55 10.31 -24.90
CA MET A 619 1.38 11.19 -26.03
C MET A 619 -0.05 11.18 -26.59
N ASN A 620 -0.86 10.17 -26.27
CA ASN A 620 -2.22 10.01 -26.77
C ASN A 620 -3.26 10.73 -25.89
N TYR A 621 -2.86 11.80 -25.20
CA TYR A 621 -3.73 12.61 -24.34
C TYR A 621 -5.04 13.00 -25.07
N PRO A 622 -6.23 12.85 -24.44
CA PRO A 622 -6.46 12.72 -23.01
C PRO A 622 -6.39 11.31 -22.38
N ASN A 623 -6.03 10.25 -23.11
CA ASN A 623 -5.87 8.94 -22.47
C ASN A 623 -4.86 8.01 -23.18
N PRO A 624 -3.96 7.34 -22.44
CA PRO A 624 -3.88 7.26 -20.97
C PRO A 624 -2.98 8.31 -20.30
N ASP A 625 -3.48 8.89 -19.20
CA ASP A 625 -2.67 9.66 -18.26
C ASP A 625 -1.59 8.76 -17.65
N ARG A 626 -0.32 9.17 -17.82
CA ARG A 626 0.87 8.50 -17.27
C ARG A 626 1.59 9.40 -16.27
N THR A 627 0.93 10.43 -15.75
CA THR A 627 1.50 11.25 -14.69
C THR A 627 1.57 10.45 -13.39
N GLN A 628 2.54 10.79 -12.54
CA GLN A 628 2.72 10.19 -11.23
C GLN A 628 3.43 11.19 -10.31
N SER A 629 3.25 11.05 -9.00
CA SER A 629 3.91 11.85 -7.99
C SER A 629 5.42 11.68 -8.01
N LEU A 630 6.16 12.70 -7.58
CA LEU A 630 7.56 12.54 -7.21
C LEU A 630 7.71 11.71 -5.91
N VAL A 631 6.69 11.71 -5.04
CA VAL A 631 6.72 10.98 -3.76
C VAL A 631 5.54 10.05 -3.58
N SER A 632 5.80 8.87 -3.02
CA SER A 632 4.76 7.96 -2.55
C SER A 632 4.27 8.38 -1.16
N TYR A 633 2.96 8.35 -0.94
CA TYR A 633 2.34 8.77 0.32
C TYR A 633 2.03 7.57 1.25
N PRO A 634 1.78 7.78 2.56
CA PRO A 634 1.27 6.72 3.44
C PRO A 634 -0.04 6.14 2.89
N ILE A 635 -0.32 4.86 3.15
CA ILE A 635 -1.48 4.18 2.51
C ILE A 635 -2.82 4.89 2.79
N PHE A 636 -3.01 5.42 4.00
CA PHE A 636 -4.24 6.16 4.34
C PHE A 636 -4.40 7.51 3.61
N GLU A 637 -3.39 7.95 2.85
CA GLU A 637 -3.43 9.14 1.97
C GLU A 637 -3.47 8.76 0.49
N GLN A 638 -3.64 7.48 0.16
CA GLN A 638 -3.75 6.98 -1.22
C GLN A 638 -5.19 6.60 -1.55
N GLU A 639 -5.51 6.54 -2.85
CA GLU A 639 -6.81 6.05 -3.30
C GLU A 639 -7.05 4.60 -2.86
N THR A 640 -8.29 4.27 -2.52
CA THR A 640 -8.65 2.91 -2.12
C THR A 640 -8.59 1.98 -3.32
N ASP A 641 -7.93 0.83 -3.12
CA ASP A 641 -7.88 -0.26 -4.09
C ASP A 641 -8.06 -1.61 -3.38
N VAL A 642 -8.44 -2.63 -4.15
CA VAL A 642 -8.40 -4.03 -3.74
C VAL A 642 -7.00 -4.44 -3.28
N SER A 643 -5.96 -3.88 -3.90
CA SER A 643 -4.56 -4.11 -3.51
C SER A 643 -3.77 -2.80 -3.47
N TYR A 644 -3.44 -2.35 -2.26
CA TYR A 644 -2.54 -1.20 -2.08
C TYR A 644 -1.10 -1.48 -2.53
N TRP A 645 -0.75 -2.73 -2.78
CA TRP A 645 0.61 -3.14 -3.16
C TRP A 645 0.91 -2.94 -4.65
N LYS A 646 -0.10 -2.67 -5.48
CA LYS A 646 0.06 -2.46 -6.92
C LYS A 646 0.14 -0.97 -7.33
N VAL A 647 0.10 -0.06 -6.36
CA VAL A 647 0.14 1.40 -6.56
C VAL A 647 1.34 1.98 -5.80
N GLY A 648 2.17 2.75 -6.49
CA GLY A 648 3.42 3.29 -5.94
C GLY A 648 3.37 4.80 -5.76
N LEU A 649 3.17 5.52 -6.86
CA LEU A 649 3.32 6.97 -6.96
C LEU A 649 2.01 7.67 -7.37
N ASN A 650 0.86 7.05 -7.12
CA ASN A 650 -0.44 7.68 -7.37
C ASN A 650 -0.59 8.90 -6.44
N TYR A 651 -1.16 9.98 -6.97
CA TYR A 651 -1.33 11.25 -6.26
C TYR A 651 -2.76 11.77 -6.28
N ASP A 652 -3.57 11.29 -7.20
CA ASP A 652 -4.99 11.54 -7.23
C ASP A 652 -5.74 10.22 -7.41
N GLY A 653 -7.05 10.28 -7.17
CA GLY A 653 -7.92 9.13 -7.28
C GLY A 653 -9.08 9.18 -6.30
N GLY A 654 -9.78 8.06 -6.24
CA GLY A 654 -10.93 7.91 -5.36
C GLY A 654 -12.25 8.40 -5.98
N GLY A 655 -13.14 7.44 -6.23
CA GLY A 655 -14.57 7.67 -6.42
C GLY A 655 -15.36 7.24 -5.17
N PRO A 656 -16.70 7.33 -5.17
CA PRO A 656 -17.52 6.80 -4.08
C PRO A 656 -17.55 5.26 -4.19
N TYR A 657 -16.42 4.60 -3.97
CA TYR A 657 -16.31 3.14 -3.99
C TYR A 657 -15.57 2.64 -2.74
N GLU A 658 -15.94 1.46 -2.30
CA GLU A 658 -15.23 0.71 -1.28
C GLU A 658 -14.57 -0.51 -1.93
N SER A 659 -13.48 -0.98 -1.33
CA SER A 659 -12.77 -2.18 -1.81
C SER A 659 -12.52 -3.18 -0.67
N PRO A 660 -12.46 -4.48 -0.99
CA PRO A 660 -12.14 -5.52 -0.02
C PRO A 660 -10.74 -5.36 0.61
N GLY A 661 -10.61 -5.87 1.84
CA GLY A 661 -9.33 -5.96 2.57
C GLY A 661 -8.52 -7.22 2.29
N VAL A 662 -8.66 -7.82 1.10
CA VAL A 662 -8.02 -9.10 0.76
C VAL A 662 -6.50 -9.04 0.81
N ASP A 663 -5.92 -7.94 0.36
CA ASP A 663 -4.48 -7.65 0.38
C ASP A 663 -3.92 -7.54 1.81
N PHE A 664 -4.66 -6.94 2.73
CA PHE A 664 -4.33 -6.85 4.15
C PHE A 664 -4.37 -8.25 4.78
N LEU A 665 -5.47 -8.99 4.57
CA LEU A 665 -5.63 -10.33 5.13
C LEU A 665 -4.56 -11.28 4.62
N HIS A 666 -4.25 -11.23 3.32
CA HIS A 666 -3.18 -12.01 2.72
C HIS A 666 -1.84 -11.71 3.36
N ALA A 667 -1.42 -10.44 3.36
CA ALA A 667 -0.14 -10.02 3.94
C ALA A 667 -0.03 -10.36 5.43
N TYR A 668 -1.10 -10.14 6.21
CA TYR A 668 -1.15 -10.47 7.64
C TYR A 668 -1.01 -11.97 7.90
N TRP A 669 -1.83 -12.81 7.27
CA TRP A 669 -1.79 -14.26 7.51
C TRP A 669 -0.53 -14.92 6.93
N TYR A 670 -0.02 -14.40 5.81
CA TYR A 670 1.28 -14.78 5.28
C TYR A 670 2.39 -14.51 6.31
N ALA A 671 2.44 -13.29 6.85
CA ALA A 671 3.44 -12.91 7.84
C ALA A 671 3.35 -13.77 9.12
N ARG A 672 2.13 -14.10 9.56
CA ARG A 672 1.89 -15.01 10.68
C ARG A 672 2.36 -16.44 10.39
N LYS A 673 2.06 -16.98 9.21
CA LYS A 673 2.47 -18.33 8.78
C LYS A 673 3.99 -18.50 8.81
N PHE A 674 4.74 -17.49 8.37
CA PHE A 674 6.20 -17.54 8.33
C PHE A 674 6.86 -17.03 9.62
N GLY A 675 6.10 -16.71 10.66
CA GLY A 675 6.63 -16.25 11.96
C GLY A 675 7.31 -14.88 11.89
N ILE A 676 6.86 -14.02 10.98
CA ILE A 676 7.30 -12.63 10.82
C ILE A 676 6.50 -11.72 11.77
N LEU A 677 5.20 -12.02 11.93
CA LEU A 677 4.35 -11.45 12.96
C LEU A 677 4.10 -12.47 14.06
N SER A 678 4.10 -12.00 15.31
CA SER A 678 3.74 -12.78 16.49
C SER A 678 2.23 -13.01 16.61
N ALA A 679 1.81 -13.77 17.62
CA ALA A 679 0.39 -14.03 17.87
C ALA A 679 -0.41 -12.79 18.31
N THR A 680 0.29 -11.84 18.95
CA THR A 680 -0.27 -10.64 19.59
C THR A 680 -0.20 -9.39 18.71
N GLU A 681 0.65 -9.40 17.69
CA GLU A 681 0.60 -8.44 16.58
C GLU A 681 -0.58 -8.80 15.68
#